data_AF-A0A435U2I6-F1
#
_entry.id   AF-A0A435U2I6-F1
#
_cell.length_a   1.000
_cell.length_b   1.000
_cell.length_c   1.000
_cell.angle_alpha   90.00
_cell.angle_beta   90.00
_cell.angle_gamma   90.00
#
_symmetry.space_group_name_H-M   'P 1'
#
loop_
_entity.id
_entity.type
_entity.pdbx_description
1 polymer ?
#
loop_
_entity_poly.entity_id
_entity_poly.type
_entity_poly.pdbx_seq_one_letter_code
_entity_poly.pdbx_strand_id
1 'polypeptide(L)'
;MALDILTQDIVLDETTGFTDDDINPAIAPYDTNPTVQYLLGLDDPGGLTSPEVAFQASFVVASASAGETITSVVLSQNLTGTPFSTTVGVNSGIQTVDGNYVWLFKDADPTHANVVIGVIGTSDPSAAPAATGPLAFSFGLVGTSATTADLYTVEYVPLFHPTPGNPDERIDLANKVFASVTGTSVANFAGSAAAPGNHDFYLINSANDASKQLLVIGLNGGTANVSSQGFGVNSQSINPNETLQVDFVTGGTLNAGTAAQIQYGGHLETVTQAGFTISQVTPSNPNDRVDVQVNAFNVTNNEQGTDFFDGTATSSVDITGIKLTGTSGYASLITADGTYATASGNVTITGLSGTGNTVTIAGLDNTTTVDVTTGSPMDRLTVKGVDANEGCDISEFHFSATSTNAYSEEVGSFINFDDDGPTLSITAAVTVGPAEVVEASGAGGQSQATITAPTFDAGAVDGYTTDVGYALALAGAAATGLVTTDGNHAITLVVDSATQVSGKYDSDGNSSLDATAFTVTLSGTTVTLTSLVALEHSNAPQGGGEDNTLDLNGLINVVATVTVTDGDADVVSQQSTSSGLSLIFDDTDPTLSITAAVTVGSAEVVEASGAGGQSQATITAPTFDAGAVDGYTTDVGYALALAGAAATGLVTTDGNHAITLVVDSATQVSGKYDSDGNSSLDATAFTVTLSGTTVTLTSLVALEHSNAPQGGGEDNTLDLNGLINVVATVTVTDGDADVVSQQSTSSGLS
;
A
#
# COMPACT_ATOMS: atom_id res chain seq x y z
N MET A 1 1.41 -13.52 46.40
CA MET A 1 1.63 -13.67 44.96
C MET A 1 1.56 -12.32 44.30
N ALA A 2 2.73 -11.70 44.12
CA ALA A 2 2.90 -10.53 43.27
C ALA A 2 4.02 -10.90 42.29
N LEU A 3 3.59 -11.43 41.15
CA LEU A 3 4.43 -11.69 39.99
C LEU A 3 4.00 -10.68 38.92
N ASP A 4 4.94 -10.30 38.08
CA ASP A 4 4.73 -9.32 37.02
C ASP A 4 5.44 -9.78 35.76
N ILE A 5 4.90 -9.48 34.57
CA ILE A 5 5.52 -9.77 33.27
C ILE A 5 5.65 -8.46 32.51
N LEU A 6 6.88 -8.05 32.20
CA LEU A 6 7.10 -6.98 31.25
C LEU A 6 7.18 -7.58 29.84
N THR A 7 6.40 -7.03 28.91
CA THR A 7 6.43 -7.36 27.48
C THR A 7 7.11 -6.28 26.66
N GLN A 8 7.59 -6.66 25.48
CA GLN A 8 8.06 -5.72 24.45
C GLN A 8 7.35 -6.05 23.14
N ASP A 9 7.13 -5.05 22.30
CA ASP A 9 6.60 -5.26 20.95
C ASP A 9 7.57 -6.09 20.10
N ILE A 10 7.00 -6.92 19.24
CA ILE A 10 7.63 -7.47 18.05
C ILE A 10 6.74 -7.10 16.86
N VAL A 11 7.36 -6.56 15.81
CA VAL A 11 6.69 -6.26 14.54
C VAL A 11 7.34 -7.10 13.45
N LEU A 12 6.51 -7.85 12.74
CA LEU A 12 6.89 -8.60 11.56
C LEU A 12 6.32 -7.87 10.35
N ASP A 13 7.18 -7.40 9.46
CA ASP A 13 6.76 -6.65 8.28
C ASP A 13 6.63 -7.60 7.08
N GLU A 14 5.50 -7.56 6.37
CA GLU A 14 5.31 -8.34 5.15
C GLU A 14 6.22 -7.85 4.02
N THR A 15 6.73 -6.63 4.10
CA THR A 15 7.44 -5.96 3.02
C THR A 15 8.88 -6.42 2.88
N THR A 16 9.29 -6.69 1.64
CA THR A 16 10.68 -7.05 1.35
C THR A 16 11.64 -5.91 1.73
N GLY A 17 12.33 -6.03 2.87
CA GLY A 17 13.13 -4.95 3.45
C GLY A 17 13.74 -5.32 4.80
N PHE A 18 14.42 -4.37 5.45
CA PHE A 18 14.71 -4.46 6.89
C PHE A 18 14.04 -3.27 7.54
N THR A 19 12.81 -3.48 7.94
CA THR A 19 11.99 -2.54 8.69
C THR A 19 11.73 -3.17 10.07
N ASP A 20 11.50 -2.33 11.06
CA ASP A 20 11.20 -2.74 12.44
C ASP A 20 12.07 -3.87 13.07
N ASP A 21 11.48 -5.02 13.44
CA ASP A 21 12.15 -6.12 14.16
C ASP A 21 12.58 -7.29 13.25
N ASP A 22 12.52 -7.10 11.93
CA ASP A 22 12.87 -8.11 10.95
C ASP A 22 14.34 -8.51 11.03
N ILE A 23 14.59 -9.81 10.86
CA ILE A 23 15.93 -10.37 10.91
C ILE A 23 16.51 -10.40 9.51
N ASN A 24 17.70 -9.80 9.37
CA ASN A 24 18.46 -9.92 8.14
C ASN A 24 18.85 -11.39 7.82
N PRO A 25 18.38 -11.96 6.70
CA PRO A 25 18.65 -13.35 6.34
C PRO A 25 20.13 -13.70 6.15
N ALA A 26 20.99 -12.70 5.95
CA ALA A 26 22.43 -12.88 5.71
C ALA A 26 23.27 -13.00 6.99
N ILE A 27 22.69 -12.81 8.18
CA ILE A 27 23.44 -12.77 9.45
C ILE A 27 22.68 -13.45 10.60
N ALA A 28 23.41 -13.79 11.68
CA ALA A 28 22.80 -14.26 12.91
C ALA A 28 21.85 -13.21 13.52
N PRO A 29 20.73 -13.60 14.14
CA PRO A 29 20.36 -14.98 14.50
C PRO A 29 19.75 -15.84 13.38
N TYR A 30 19.43 -15.29 12.20
CA TYR A 30 18.70 -16.01 11.14
C TYR A 30 19.35 -17.35 10.76
N ASP A 31 20.65 -17.34 10.45
CA ASP A 31 21.41 -18.46 9.88
C ASP A 31 21.86 -19.52 10.90
N THR A 32 21.78 -19.22 12.18
CA THR A 32 22.46 -20.00 13.24
C THR A 32 21.58 -20.32 14.43
N ASN A 33 20.44 -19.64 14.62
CA ASN A 33 19.51 -19.93 15.70
C ASN A 33 18.68 -21.19 15.39
N PRO A 34 18.72 -22.23 16.25
CA PRO A 34 18.02 -23.49 15.97
C PRO A 34 16.49 -23.35 15.98
N THR A 35 15.93 -22.40 16.73
CA THR A 35 14.49 -22.14 16.73
C THR A 35 14.08 -21.49 15.42
N VAL A 36 14.76 -20.43 14.96
CA VAL A 36 14.48 -19.79 13.66
C VAL A 36 14.58 -20.81 12.53
N GLN A 37 15.64 -21.62 12.50
CA GLN A 37 15.84 -22.65 11.48
C GLN A 37 14.74 -23.74 11.51
N TYR A 38 14.22 -24.05 12.70
CA TYR A 38 13.08 -24.95 12.83
C TYR A 38 11.79 -24.32 12.28
N LEU A 39 11.47 -23.08 12.69
CA LEU A 39 10.28 -22.37 12.21
C LEU A 39 10.33 -22.20 10.68
N LEU A 40 11.46 -21.80 10.11
CA LEU A 40 11.64 -21.74 8.65
C LEU A 40 11.45 -23.11 7.97
N GLY A 41 11.78 -24.20 8.65
CA GLY A 41 11.57 -25.56 8.16
C GLY A 41 10.13 -26.05 8.19
N LEU A 42 9.20 -25.30 8.81
CA LEU A 42 7.77 -25.59 8.80
C LEU A 42 7.05 -25.02 7.56
N ASP A 43 7.74 -24.20 6.77
CA ASP A 43 7.17 -23.59 5.58
C ASP A 43 6.76 -24.66 4.54
N ASP A 44 5.53 -24.53 4.03
CA ASP A 44 4.94 -25.43 3.06
C ASP A 44 5.03 -24.86 1.64
N PRO A 45 5.16 -25.69 0.59
CA PRO A 45 5.19 -25.20 -0.79
C PRO A 45 3.90 -24.46 -1.17
N GLY A 46 4.00 -23.16 -1.43
CA GLY A 46 2.87 -22.32 -1.87
C GLY A 46 2.66 -21.03 -1.07
N GLY A 47 3.45 -20.80 -0.02
CA GLY A 47 3.51 -19.53 0.69
C GLY A 47 4.33 -18.45 -0.02
N LEU A 48 4.78 -17.46 0.77
CA LEU A 48 5.64 -16.36 0.37
C LEU A 48 6.89 -16.88 -0.34
N THR A 49 7.41 -16.08 -1.29
CA THR A 49 8.65 -16.45 -2.00
C THR A 49 9.88 -16.50 -1.07
N SER A 50 9.81 -15.78 0.04
CA SER A 50 10.68 -15.84 1.21
C SER A 50 9.79 -15.65 2.43
N PRO A 51 9.78 -16.56 3.42
CA PRO A 51 9.11 -16.30 4.69
C PRO A 51 9.72 -15.10 5.41
N GLU A 52 8.87 -14.27 5.99
CA GLU A 52 9.29 -13.12 6.79
C GLU A 52 9.58 -13.56 8.23
N VAL A 53 10.61 -12.98 8.84
CA VAL A 53 11.13 -13.44 10.15
C VAL A 53 11.47 -12.26 11.03
N ALA A 54 10.91 -12.20 12.24
CA ALA A 54 11.24 -11.21 13.25
C ALA A 54 11.73 -11.87 14.55
N PHE A 55 12.49 -11.10 15.32
CA PHE A 55 13.03 -11.54 16.61
C PHE A 55 12.99 -10.43 17.65
N GLN A 56 12.51 -10.79 18.84
CA GLN A 56 12.57 -9.91 19.99
C GLN A 56 13.24 -10.57 21.20
N ALA A 57 14.39 -10.00 21.58
CA ALA A 57 15.14 -10.41 22.75
C ALA A 57 14.42 -9.96 24.03
N SER A 58 14.37 -10.83 25.04
CA SER A 58 13.67 -10.55 26.30
C SER A 58 12.23 -10.07 26.08
N PHE A 59 11.54 -10.65 25.07
CA PHE A 59 10.15 -10.37 24.77
C PHE A 59 9.27 -10.44 26.02
N VAL A 60 9.53 -11.40 26.92
CA VAL A 60 8.94 -11.43 28.27
C VAL A 60 10.01 -11.47 29.35
N VAL A 61 9.81 -10.65 30.38
CA VAL A 61 10.61 -10.65 31.61
C VAL A 61 9.70 -10.77 32.82
N ALA A 62 9.76 -11.92 33.49
CA ALA A 62 8.99 -12.20 34.69
C ALA A 62 9.78 -11.87 35.97
N SER A 63 9.09 -11.36 36.99
CA SER A 63 9.69 -11.06 38.29
C SER A 63 9.00 -11.79 39.44
N ALA A 64 9.79 -12.18 40.45
CA ALA A 64 9.32 -12.91 41.63
C ALA A 64 9.42 -12.05 42.89
N SER A 65 8.43 -12.15 43.77
CA SER A 65 8.53 -11.57 45.12
C SER A 65 9.39 -12.44 46.06
N ALA A 66 9.73 -11.92 47.23
CA ALA A 66 10.48 -12.69 48.24
C ALA A 66 9.70 -13.95 48.66
N GLY A 67 10.37 -15.11 48.64
CA GLY A 67 9.76 -16.41 48.96
C GLY A 67 9.07 -17.11 47.77
N GLU A 68 9.15 -16.52 46.58
CA GLU A 68 8.69 -17.12 45.33
C GLU A 68 9.90 -17.43 44.43
N THR A 69 9.79 -18.46 43.61
CA THR A 69 10.80 -18.83 42.62
C THR A 69 10.11 -19.16 41.32
N ILE A 70 10.43 -18.40 40.27
CA ILE A 70 9.94 -18.69 38.93
C ILE A 70 10.78 -19.83 38.35
N THR A 71 10.12 -20.82 37.77
CA THR A 71 10.78 -21.96 37.12
C THR A 71 10.73 -21.88 35.61
N SER A 72 9.68 -21.26 35.04
CA SER A 72 9.55 -21.06 33.60
C SER A 72 8.47 -20.04 33.25
N VAL A 73 8.61 -19.45 32.06
CA VAL A 73 7.55 -18.69 31.37
C VAL A 73 7.17 -19.45 30.11
N VAL A 74 5.88 -19.66 29.88
CA VAL A 74 5.35 -20.40 28.72
C VAL A 74 4.19 -19.66 28.09
N LEU A 75 3.87 -19.96 26.83
CA LEU A 75 2.69 -19.43 26.18
C LEU A 75 1.42 -20.21 26.59
N SER A 76 0.32 -19.49 26.76
CA SER A 76 -1.01 -20.02 27.05
C SER A 76 -2.08 -19.30 26.23
N GLN A 77 -3.22 -19.95 26.06
CA GLN A 77 -4.31 -19.43 25.23
C GLN A 77 -5.31 -18.52 25.98
N ASN A 78 -5.13 -18.34 27.30
CA ASN A 78 -6.00 -17.50 28.13
C ASN A 78 -5.33 -17.13 29.46
N LEU A 79 -5.93 -16.18 30.19
CA LEU A 79 -5.50 -15.73 31.54
C LEU A 79 -5.49 -16.84 32.60
N THR A 80 -6.19 -17.97 32.38
CA THR A 80 -6.15 -19.11 33.31
C THR A 80 -4.93 -20.00 33.08
N GLY A 81 -4.04 -19.65 32.15
CA GLY A 81 -2.80 -20.37 31.89
C GLY A 81 -3.04 -21.71 31.22
N THR A 82 -4.17 -21.86 30.51
CA THR A 82 -4.46 -23.09 29.77
C THR A 82 -3.46 -23.21 28.61
N PRO A 83 -2.67 -24.30 28.51
CA PRO A 83 -1.75 -24.48 27.40
C PRO A 83 -2.48 -24.59 26.06
N PHE A 84 -1.82 -24.18 24.98
CA PHE A 84 -2.28 -24.51 23.63
C PHE A 84 -2.32 -26.04 23.45
N SER A 85 -3.29 -26.53 22.68
CA SER A 85 -3.47 -27.96 22.40
C SER A 85 -2.88 -28.32 21.04
N THR A 86 -2.41 -29.56 20.90
CA THR A 86 -1.97 -30.13 19.62
C THR A 86 -3.14 -30.62 18.75
N THR A 87 -4.38 -30.55 19.25
CA THR A 87 -5.57 -31.09 18.56
C THR A 87 -6.80 -30.19 18.60
N VAL A 88 -6.84 -29.20 19.50
CA VAL A 88 -7.98 -28.27 19.65
C VAL A 88 -7.45 -26.85 19.52
N GLY A 89 -7.66 -26.24 18.35
CA GLY A 89 -7.12 -24.92 18.04
C GLY A 89 -7.92 -23.78 18.66
N VAL A 90 -7.30 -22.60 18.71
CA VAL A 90 -7.95 -21.33 19.08
C VAL A 90 -7.96 -20.41 17.88
N ASN A 91 -9.14 -19.93 17.46
CA ASN A 91 -9.23 -18.99 16.36
C ASN A 91 -8.56 -17.66 16.74
N SER A 92 -7.52 -17.28 15.99
CA SER A 92 -6.76 -16.04 16.18
C SER A 92 -7.59 -14.80 15.85
N GLY A 93 -8.53 -14.91 14.91
CA GLY A 93 -9.23 -13.77 14.32
C GLY A 93 -8.52 -13.20 13.09
N ILE A 94 -7.25 -13.55 12.87
CA ILE A 94 -6.49 -13.21 11.66
C ILE A 94 -6.99 -14.07 10.50
N GLN A 95 -7.03 -13.46 9.32
CA GLN A 95 -7.34 -14.14 8.06
C GLN A 95 -6.14 -14.03 7.12
N THR A 96 -6.00 -15.02 6.25
CA THR A 96 -5.18 -14.90 5.03
C THR A 96 -5.91 -14.03 4.01
N VAL A 97 -5.19 -13.47 3.04
CA VAL A 97 -5.76 -12.63 1.96
C VAL A 97 -6.89 -13.30 1.17
N ASP A 98 -6.88 -14.63 1.05
CA ASP A 98 -7.98 -15.39 0.42
C ASP A 98 -9.21 -15.63 1.34
N GLY A 99 -9.20 -15.05 2.54
CA GLY A 99 -10.32 -14.98 3.47
C GLY A 99 -10.43 -16.15 4.45
N ASN A 100 -9.42 -17.00 4.58
CA ASN A 100 -9.45 -18.13 5.51
C ASN A 100 -8.93 -17.76 6.91
N TYR A 101 -9.61 -18.19 7.96
CA TYR A 101 -9.21 -17.90 9.34
C TYR A 101 -8.01 -18.75 9.78
N VAL A 102 -7.09 -18.13 10.52
CA VAL A 102 -5.92 -18.80 11.10
C VAL A 102 -6.20 -19.25 12.54
N TRP A 103 -5.84 -20.49 12.87
CA TRP A 103 -6.06 -21.11 14.18
C TRP A 103 -4.76 -21.50 14.87
N LEU A 104 -4.62 -21.14 16.13
CA LEU A 104 -3.43 -21.38 16.93
C LEU A 104 -3.44 -22.77 17.57
N PHE A 105 -2.37 -23.54 17.36
CA PHE A 105 -2.13 -24.84 17.97
C PHE A 105 -0.75 -24.87 18.61
N LYS A 106 -0.55 -25.77 19.58
CA LYS A 106 0.78 -26.16 20.02
C LYS A 106 1.41 -27.08 18.98
N ASP A 107 2.69 -26.89 18.70
CA ASP A 107 3.43 -27.80 17.83
C ASP A 107 3.40 -29.26 18.35
N ALA A 108 3.26 -30.21 17.43
CA ALA A 108 3.17 -31.63 17.76
C ALA A 108 4.53 -32.26 18.09
N ASP A 109 5.64 -31.64 17.69
CA ASP A 109 7.00 -32.07 18.02
C ASP A 109 7.30 -31.80 19.50
N PRO A 110 7.51 -32.85 20.32
CA PRO A 110 7.78 -32.67 21.74
C PRO A 110 9.11 -31.96 22.03
N THR A 111 10.03 -31.88 21.06
CA THR A 111 11.30 -31.16 21.20
C THR A 111 11.14 -29.64 21.01
N HIS A 112 10.00 -29.20 20.45
CA HIS A 112 9.64 -27.80 20.20
C HIS A 112 8.34 -27.42 20.93
N ALA A 113 8.17 -27.93 22.15
CA ALA A 113 6.96 -27.76 22.96
C ALA A 113 6.61 -26.29 23.32
N ASN A 114 7.50 -25.35 23.01
CA ASN A 114 7.36 -23.92 23.19
C ASN A 114 6.94 -23.16 21.92
N VAL A 115 6.72 -23.87 20.82
CA VAL A 115 6.24 -23.33 19.54
C VAL A 115 4.73 -23.40 19.45
N VAL A 116 4.15 -22.30 18.96
CA VAL A 116 2.74 -22.18 18.56
C VAL A 116 2.72 -21.97 17.05
N ILE A 117 1.83 -22.70 16.38
CA ILE A 117 1.65 -22.64 14.92
C ILE A 117 0.25 -22.08 14.60
N GLY A 118 0.19 -21.15 13.65
CA GLY A 118 -1.04 -20.62 13.08
C GLY A 118 -1.41 -21.40 11.83
N VAL A 119 -2.39 -22.29 11.95
CA VAL A 119 -2.84 -23.19 10.87
C VAL A 119 -3.99 -22.55 10.10
N ILE A 120 -3.88 -22.51 8.78
CA ILE A 120 -4.89 -21.96 7.87
C ILE A 120 -6.12 -22.87 7.86
N GLY A 121 -7.26 -22.28 8.15
CA GLY A 121 -8.57 -22.93 8.22
C GLY A 121 -9.40 -22.74 6.96
N THR A 122 -10.66 -22.38 7.18
CA THR A 122 -11.61 -22.02 6.11
C THR A 122 -12.14 -20.63 6.38
N SER A 123 -12.96 -20.10 5.47
CA SER A 123 -13.69 -18.85 5.70
C SER A 123 -14.75 -18.92 6.82
N ASP A 124 -15.03 -20.09 7.40
CA ASP A 124 -15.91 -20.23 8.57
C ASP A 124 -15.10 -20.10 9.88
N PRO A 125 -15.28 -19.01 10.67
CA PRO A 125 -14.55 -18.79 11.91
C PRO A 125 -14.90 -19.78 13.03
N SER A 126 -15.89 -20.66 12.83
CA SER A 126 -16.30 -21.69 13.80
C SER A 126 -15.76 -23.09 13.46
N ALA A 127 -15.12 -23.26 12.30
CA ALA A 127 -14.64 -24.55 11.81
C ALA A 127 -13.11 -24.66 11.93
N ALA A 128 -12.63 -25.22 13.05
CA ALA A 128 -11.20 -25.42 13.27
C ALA A 128 -10.60 -26.42 12.26
N PRO A 129 -9.42 -26.13 11.67
CA PRO A 129 -8.70 -27.07 10.81
C PRO A 129 -8.05 -28.21 11.61
N ALA A 130 -7.49 -29.19 10.90
CA ALA A 130 -6.57 -30.15 11.50
C ALA A 130 -5.23 -29.46 11.79
N ALA A 131 -4.60 -29.73 12.94
CA ALA A 131 -3.34 -29.12 13.36
C ALA A 131 -2.13 -29.39 12.43
N THR A 132 -2.28 -30.26 11.43
CA THR A 132 -1.27 -30.60 10.41
C THR A 132 -1.57 -29.93 9.06
N GLY A 133 -2.44 -28.92 9.05
CA GLY A 133 -2.76 -28.15 7.86
C GLY A 133 -1.63 -27.18 7.49
N PRO A 134 -1.78 -26.48 6.35
CA PRO A 134 -0.83 -25.45 5.94
C PRO A 134 -0.80 -24.31 6.97
N LEU A 135 0.36 -23.68 7.11
CA LEU A 135 0.60 -22.64 8.12
C LEU A 135 0.55 -21.25 7.51
N ALA A 136 0.04 -20.29 8.27
CA ALA A 136 0.13 -18.87 7.96
C ALA A 136 1.32 -18.20 8.66
N PHE A 137 1.53 -18.54 9.93
CA PHE A 137 2.68 -18.07 10.72
C PHE A 137 2.99 -19.06 11.84
N SER A 138 4.14 -18.91 12.48
CA SER A 138 4.48 -19.61 13.71
C SER A 138 5.33 -18.73 14.63
N PHE A 139 5.34 -19.05 15.92
CA PHE A 139 6.20 -18.36 16.87
C PHE A 139 6.64 -19.26 18.02
N GLY A 140 7.87 -19.06 18.46
CA GLY A 140 8.51 -19.82 19.52
C GLY A 140 8.98 -18.94 20.66
N LEU A 141 8.47 -19.18 21.88
CA LEU A 141 8.92 -18.48 23.08
C LEU A 141 10.07 -19.28 23.72
N VAL A 142 11.30 -18.79 23.64
CA VAL A 142 12.50 -19.53 24.09
C VAL A 142 13.04 -18.92 25.38
N GLY A 143 12.99 -19.68 26.48
CA GLY A 143 13.57 -19.26 27.75
C GLY A 143 15.09 -19.14 27.70
N THR A 144 15.62 -17.93 27.86
CA THR A 144 17.06 -17.67 28.05
C THR A 144 17.47 -17.77 29.51
N SER A 145 16.49 -17.63 30.42
CA SER A 145 16.59 -17.97 31.84
C SER A 145 15.22 -18.41 32.36
N ALA A 146 15.09 -18.73 33.66
CA ALA A 146 13.78 -19.02 34.25
C ALA A 146 12.82 -17.82 34.19
N THR A 147 13.36 -16.60 34.15
CA THR A 147 12.61 -15.33 34.24
C THR A 147 12.56 -14.56 32.93
N THR A 148 13.24 -15.00 31.88
CA THR A 148 13.37 -14.25 30.63
C THR A 148 13.23 -15.18 29.46
N ALA A 149 12.41 -14.79 28.48
CA ALA A 149 12.29 -15.52 27.23
C ALA A 149 12.28 -14.57 26.03
N ASP A 150 12.93 -15.02 24.96
CA ASP A 150 12.95 -14.37 23.66
C ASP A 150 11.80 -14.91 22.81
N LEU A 151 11.30 -14.09 21.88
CA LEU A 151 10.30 -14.50 20.90
C LEU A 151 10.89 -14.48 19.50
N TYR A 152 10.60 -15.53 18.74
CA TYR A 152 10.92 -15.65 17.33
C TYR A 152 9.62 -15.89 16.58
N THR A 153 9.37 -15.16 15.50
CA THR A 153 8.17 -15.28 14.66
C THR A 153 8.60 -15.57 13.22
N VAL A 154 7.78 -16.33 12.51
CA VAL A 154 7.90 -16.52 11.05
C VAL A 154 6.52 -16.44 10.45
N GLU A 155 6.37 -15.69 9.37
CA GLU A 155 5.18 -15.67 8.54
C GLU A 155 5.47 -16.35 7.20
N TYR A 156 4.51 -17.16 6.76
CA TYR A 156 4.62 -18.02 5.59
C TYR A 156 3.69 -17.59 4.47
N VAL A 157 2.60 -16.88 4.75
CA VAL A 157 1.63 -16.45 3.75
C VAL A 157 1.15 -15.04 4.09
N PRO A 158 0.80 -14.23 3.08
CA PRO A 158 0.29 -12.89 3.33
C PRO A 158 -1.02 -12.92 4.11
N LEU A 159 -1.17 -11.98 5.03
CA LEU A 159 -2.32 -11.83 5.90
C LEU A 159 -3.24 -10.72 5.38
N PHE A 160 -4.50 -10.77 5.78
CA PHE A 160 -5.50 -9.78 5.36
C PHE A 160 -5.58 -8.64 6.37
N HIS A 161 -5.36 -7.41 5.91
CA HIS A 161 -5.48 -6.22 6.74
C HIS A 161 -6.79 -5.46 6.43
N PRO A 162 -7.60 -5.13 7.46
CA PRO A 162 -9.03 -4.88 7.25
C PRO A 162 -9.43 -3.43 6.94
N THR A 163 -8.50 -2.47 6.79
CA THR A 163 -8.81 -1.04 6.56
C THR A 163 -8.41 -0.59 5.16
N PRO A 164 -9.33 -0.70 4.17
CA PRO A 164 -9.04 -0.29 2.80
C PRO A 164 -8.56 1.16 2.68
N GLY A 165 -7.43 1.36 2.00
CA GLY A 165 -6.85 2.65 1.67
C GLY A 165 -5.89 3.19 2.74
N ASN A 166 -5.46 2.34 3.68
CA ASN A 166 -4.38 2.65 4.61
C ASN A 166 -3.24 1.65 4.36
N PRO A 167 -2.28 1.95 3.47
CA PRO A 167 -1.22 1.01 3.07
C PRO A 167 -0.12 0.84 4.15
N ASP A 168 -0.45 0.97 5.42
CA ASP A 168 0.46 0.82 6.57
C ASP A 168 -0.43 0.38 7.75
N GLU A 169 -0.69 -0.92 7.79
CA GLU A 169 -1.66 -1.54 8.69
C GLU A 169 -1.02 -2.53 9.64
N ARG A 170 -1.47 -2.53 10.90
CA ARG A 170 -1.07 -3.52 11.90
C ARG A 170 -2.24 -4.37 12.35
N ILE A 171 -2.04 -5.68 12.31
CA ILE A 171 -2.90 -6.67 12.97
C ILE A 171 -2.11 -7.41 14.05
N ASP A 172 -2.81 -7.89 15.09
CA ASP A 172 -2.19 -8.52 16.25
C ASP A 172 -2.91 -9.79 16.71
N LEU A 173 -2.38 -10.41 17.75
CA LEU A 173 -2.95 -11.59 18.41
C LEU A 173 -3.65 -11.25 19.72
N ALA A 174 -4.17 -10.04 19.88
CA ALA A 174 -4.74 -9.54 21.13
C ALA A 174 -5.81 -10.49 21.70
N ASN A 175 -5.68 -10.81 22.99
CA ASN A 175 -6.54 -11.73 23.74
C ASN A 175 -6.50 -13.20 23.24
N LYS A 176 -5.52 -13.57 22.41
CA LYS A 176 -5.32 -14.93 21.91
C LYS A 176 -4.08 -15.60 22.47
N VAL A 177 -3.05 -14.81 22.78
CA VAL A 177 -1.77 -15.29 23.29
C VAL A 177 -1.47 -14.62 24.63
N PHE A 178 -1.09 -15.43 25.59
CA PHE A 178 -0.75 -15.01 26.94
C PHE A 178 0.57 -15.65 27.34
N ALA A 179 1.37 -14.95 28.16
CA ALA A 179 2.52 -15.53 28.84
C ALA A 179 2.11 -15.92 30.26
N SER A 180 2.39 -17.17 30.64
CA SER A 180 2.03 -17.74 31.94
C SER A 180 3.30 -18.18 32.68
N VAL A 181 3.40 -17.77 33.94
CA VAL A 181 4.51 -18.08 34.84
C VAL A 181 4.21 -19.36 35.61
N THR A 182 5.11 -20.33 35.53
CA THR A 182 5.18 -21.45 36.48
C THR A 182 6.23 -21.14 37.53
N GLY A 183 5.92 -21.41 38.79
CA GLY A 183 6.85 -21.19 39.89
C GLY A 183 6.46 -21.93 41.16
N THR A 184 7.34 -21.82 42.16
CA THR A 184 7.10 -22.31 43.51
C THR A 184 6.96 -21.13 44.49
N SER A 185 6.22 -21.35 45.55
CA SER A 185 6.10 -20.44 46.70
C SER A 185 6.29 -21.24 47.98
N VAL A 186 6.89 -20.64 49.00
CA VAL A 186 7.11 -21.30 50.30
C VAL A 186 6.10 -20.78 51.32
N ALA A 187 5.15 -21.62 51.75
CA ALA A 187 4.26 -21.31 52.86
C ALA A 187 4.98 -21.59 54.19
N ASN A 188 5.13 -20.57 55.05
CA ASN A 188 5.91 -20.66 56.28
C ASN A 188 5.07 -20.36 57.53
N PHE A 189 5.31 -21.13 58.59
CA PHE A 189 4.50 -21.18 59.81
C PHE A 189 5.41 -21.05 61.03
N ALA A 190 5.57 -19.81 61.51
CA ALA A 190 6.38 -19.55 62.68
C ALA A 190 5.64 -19.92 63.97
N GLY A 191 6.32 -20.62 64.88
CA GLY A 191 5.77 -20.90 66.22
C GLY A 191 5.38 -19.64 66.97
N SER A 192 6.14 -18.54 66.80
CA SER A 192 5.80 -17.24 67.39
C SER A 192 4.45 -16.65 66.95
N ALA A 193 3.85 -17.15 65.86
CA ALA A 193 2.51 -16.77 65.39
C ALA A 193 1.38 -17.58 66.04
N ALA A 194 1.69 -18.64 66.81
CA ALA A 194 0.69 -19.45 67.49
C ALA A 194 0.01 -18.67 68.63
N ALA A 195 -1.19 -19.09 69.00
CA ALA A 195 -1.88 -18.53 70.16
C ALA A 195 -1.07 -18.77 71.45
N PRO A 196 -1.09 -17.83 72.43
CA PRO A 196 -0.38 -18.04 73.68
C PRO A 196 -1.06 -19.11 74.57
N GLY A 197 -0.26 -19.84 75.35
CA GLY A 197 -0.74 -20.81 76.35
C GLY A 197 -0.24 -22.23 76.08
N ASN A 198 -0.87 -23.22 76.73
CA ASN A 198 -0.71 -24.64 76.42
C ASN A 198 -2.08 -25.14 75.95
N HIS A 199 -2.14 -25.76 74.78
CA HIS A 199 -3.38 -26.21 74.15
C HIS A 199 -3.18 -27.63 73.59
N ASP A 200 -4.28 -28.34 73.35
CA ASP A 200 -4.19 -29.67 72.73
C ASP A 200 -3.78 -29.54 71.26
N PHE A 201 -4.19 -28.43 70.61
CA PHE A 201 -3.79 -28.11 69.25
C PHE A 201 -3.53 -26.61 69.05
N TYR A 202 -2.74 -26.30 68.02
CA TYR A 202 -2.63 -24.97 67.41
C TYR A 202 -3.01 -25.02 65.94
N LEU A 203 -3.62 -23.95 65.45
CA LEU A 203 -3.84 -23.70 64.04
C LEU A 203 -3.18 -22.36 63.68
N ILE A 204 -2.19 -22.42 62.79
CA ILE A 204 -1.34 -21.28 62.46
C ILE A 204 -1.50 -20.96 60.98
N ASN A 205 -1.84 -19.72 60.65
CA ASN A 205 -1.90 -19.27 59.27
C ASN A 205 -0.49 -19.07 58.72
N SER A 206 -0.28 -19.39 57.44
CA SER A 206 0.99 -19.07 56.78
C SER A 206 1.18 -17.55 56.78
N ALA A 207 2.42 -17.10 56.95
CA ALA A 207 2.73 -15.67 56.95
C ALA A 207 2.47 -14.99 55.58
N ASN A 208 2.54 -15.76 54.50
CA ASN A 208 2.41 -15.28 53.12
C ASN A 208 1.11 -15.72 52.40
N ASP A 209 0.36 -16.69 52.95
CA ASP A 209 -0.94 -17.12 52.43
C ASP A 209 -1.82 -17.66 53.56
N ALA A 210 -2.70 -16.82 54.11
CA ALA A 210 -3.56 -17.19 55.23
C ALA A 210 -4.60 -18.27 54.90
N SER A 211 -4.79 -18.63 53.61
CA SER A 211 -5.62 -19.77 53.22
C SER A 211 -4.94 -21.12 53.50
N LYS A 212 -3.61 -21.12 53.65
CA LYS A 212 -2.81 -22.28 54.05
C LYS A 212 -2.53 -22.21 55.54
N GLN A 213 -2.69 -23.33 56.23
CA GLN A 213 -2.62 -23.40 57.68
C GLN A 213 -1.83 -24.61 58.12
N LEU A 214 -1.19 -24.51 59.28
CA LEU A 214 -0.53 -25.60 59.97
C LEU A 214 -1.32 -25.95 61.22
N LEU A 215 -1.82 -27.19 61.28
CA LEU A 215 -2.45 -27.77 62.45
C LEU A 215 -1.39 -28.57 63.22
N VAL A 216 -1.16 -28.24 64.48
CA VAL A 216 -0.06 -28.80 65.29
C VAL A 216 -0.62 -29.48 66.54
N ILE A 217 -0.23 -30.73 66.79
CA ILE A 217 -0.58 -31.48 68.01
C ILE A 217 0.64 -32.20 68.61
N GLY A 218 0.59 -32.49 69.91
CA GLY A 218 1.46 -33.48 70.55
C GLY A 218 0.88 -34.88 70.39
N LEU A 219 1.58 -35.77 69.68
CA LEU A 219 1.07 -37.13 69.43
C LEU A 219 1.05 -37.97 70.72
N ASN A 220 0.17 -38.98 70.80
CA ASN A 220 0.03 -39.91 71.92
C ASN A 220 -0.41 -39.28 73.25
N GLY A 221 -1.32 -38.30 73.19
CA GLY A 221 -1.89 -37.65 74.38
C GLY A 221 -1.01 -36.56 75.00
N GLY A 222 -0.03 -36.05 74.23
CA GLY A 222 0.76 -34.88 74.61
C GLY A 222 0.02 -33.57 74.29
N THR A 223 0.34 -32.50 75.02
CA THR A 223 -0.13 -31.15 74.64
C THR A 223 0.89 -30.47 73.73
N ALA A 224 0.44 -29.82 72.67
CA ALA A 224 1.33 -28.97 71.90
C ALA A 224 1.69 -27.74 72.75
N ASN A 225 2.97 -27.37 72.76
CA ASN A 225 3.44 -26.19 73.48
C ASN A 225 4.17 -25.25 72.52
N VAL A 226 4.02 -23.95 72.73
CA VAL A 226 4.72 -22.92 71.97
C VAL A 226 5.37 -21.94 72.94
N SER A 227 6.67 -21.72 72.77
CA SER A 227 7.47 -20.78 73.54
C SER A 227 8.07 -19.68 72.63
N SER A 228 8.85 -18.76 73.21
CA SER A 228 9.67 -17.83 72.42
C SER A 228 10.71 -18.54 71.54
N GLN A 229 11.05 -19.79 71.87
CA GLN A 229 12.07 -20.57 71.19
C GLN A 229 11.48 -21.44 70.08
N GLY A 230 10.22 -21.86 70.18
CA GLY A 230 9.57 -22.67 69.16
C GLY A 230 8.47 -23.58 69.70
N PHE A 231 8.13 -24.59 68.90
CA PHE A 231 7.24 -25.69 69.22
C PHE A 231 7.95 -26.73 70.08
N GLY A 232 7.20 -27.26 71.05
CA GLY A 232 7.55 -28.39 71.90
C GLY A 232 6.33 -29.26 72.21
N VAL A 233 6.54 -30.33 72.98
CA VAL A 233 5.48 -31.26 73.39
C VAL A 233 5.50 -31.37 74.91
N ASN A 234 4.35 -31.21 75.57
CA ASN A 234 4.16 -31.16 77.03
C ASN A 234 4.98 -30.07 77.74
N SER A 235 6.29 -30.24 77.75
CA SER A 235 7.29 -29.24 78.10
C SER A 235 7.50 -28.25 76.94
N GLN A 236 8.47 -27.35 77.07
CA GLN A 236 8.71 -26.30 76.08
C GLN A 236 9.55 -26.77 74.88
N SER A 237 10.04 -28.01 74.87
CA SER A 237 10.87 -28.64 73.84
C SER A 237 10.29 -30.00 73.43
N ILE A 238 10.73 -30.55 72.29
CA ILE A 238 10.50 -31.95 71.89
C ILE A 238 11.61 -32.80 72.54
N ASN A 239 11.30 -33.44 73.66
CA ASN A 239 12.28 -34.26 74.41
C ASN A 239 12.40 -35.68 73.83
N PRO A 240 13.39 -36.47 74.30
CA PRO A 240 13.51 -37.88 73.97
C PRO A 240 12.18 -38.64 74.04
N ASN A 241 11.79 -39.27 72.93
CA ASN A 241 10.57 -40.04 72.72
C ASN A 241 9.27 -39.24 72.58
N GLU A 242 9.31 -37.92 72.63
CA GLU A 242 8.15 -37.07 72.30
C GLU A 242 8.07 -36.86 70.77
N THR A 243 6.84 -36.80 70.26
CA THR A 243 6.58 -36.62 68.83
C THR A 243 5.65 -35.43 68.65
N LEU A 244 6.11 -34.45 67.87
CA LEU A 244 5.27 -33.37 67.36
C LEU A 244 4.70 -33.81 66.02
N GLN A 245 3.39 -33.69 65.84
CA GLN A 245 2.73 -33.91 64.57
C GLN A 245 2.23 -32.58 64.02
N VAL A 246 2.46 -32.37 62.74
CA VAL A 246 1.92 -31.23 62.01
C VAL A 246 1.19 -31.69 60.76
N ASP A 247 0.08 -31.03 60.46
CA ASP A 247 -0.77 -31.29 59.31
C ASP A 247 -0.95 -29.98 58.52
N PHE A 248 -0.79 -30.05 57.20
CA PHE A 248 -0.97 -28.93 56.29
C PHE A 248 -2.43 -28.89 55.82
N VAL A 249 -3.18 -27.91 56.30
CA VAL A 249 -4.63 -27.83 56.16
C VAL A 249 -5.11 -26.48 55.61
N THR A 250 -6.39 -26.38 55.32
CA THR A 250 -7.08 -25.12 54.98
C THR A 250 -8.44 -25.02 55.67
N GLY A 251 -8.96 -23.81 55.85
CA GLY A 251 -10.35 -23.56 56.27
C GLY A 251 -10.65 -23.71 57.77
N GLY A 252 -9.64 -23.85 58.62
CA GLY A 252 -9.82 -23.81 60.07
C GLY A 252 -9.99 -22.37 60.58
N THR A 253 -10.76 -22.23 61.66
CA THR A 253 -11.18 -20.90 62.18
C THR A 253 -10.84 -20.66 63.65
N LEU A 254 -10.40 -21.70 64.37
CA LEU A 254 -10.03 -21.61 65.78
C LEU A 254 -8.52 -21.80 65.92
N ASN A 255 -7.82 -20.77 66.38
CA ASN A 255 -6.34 -20.74 66.39
C ASN A 255 -5.68 -21.69 67.41
N ALA A 256 -6.41 -22.08 68.46
CA ALA A 256 -5.98 -23.07 69.45
C ALA A 256 -7.17 -23.50 70.33
N GLY A 257 -7.08 -24.66 70.96
CA GLY A 257 -8.11 -25.13 71.89
C GLY A 257 -7.89 -26.56 72.38
N THR A 258 -8.97 -27.18 72.84
CA THR A 258 -8.96 -28.60 73.23
C THR A 258 -9.15 -29.51 72.03
N ALA A 259 -8.79 -30.80 72.17
CA ALA A 259 -8.87 -31.79 71.10
C ALA A 259 -10.26 -31.85 70.45
N ALA A 260 -11.34 -31.74 71.24
CA ALA A 260 -12.71 -31.77 70.74
C ALA A 260 -13.10 -30.56 69.86
N GLN A 261 -12.29 -29.51 69.82
CA GLN A 261 -12.56 -28.28 69.08
C GLN A 261 -11.78 -28.18 67.76
N ILE A 262 -10.97 -29.18 67.42
CA ILE A 262 -10.23 -29.22 66.15
C ILE A 262 -11.23 -29.19 64.99
N GLN A 263 -11.09 -28.22 64.10
CA GLN A 263 -11.94 -28.05 62.91
C GLN A 263 -11.15 -27.39 61.78
N TYR A 264 -11.31 -27.90 60.56
CA TYR A 264 -10.68 -27.41 59.34
C TYR A 264 -11.45 -27.90 58.11
N GLY A 265 -11.28 -27.25 56.96
CA GLY A 265 -11.98 -27.60 55.71
C GLY A 265 -11.43 -28.86 55.05
N GLY A 266 -10.11 -29.00 54.97
CA GLY A 266 -9.45 -30.21 54.48
C GLY A 266 -7.92 -30.13 54.48
N HIS A 267 -7.27 -31.27 54.27
CA HIS A 267 -5.82 -31.40 54.06
C HIS A 267 -5.38 -30.89 52.68
N LEU A 268 -4.10 -30.52 52.57
CA LEU A 268 -3.49 -30.06 51.33
C LEU A 268 -2.85 -31.22 50.56
N GLU A 269 -3.57 -31.77 49.58
CA GLU A 269 -3.20 -32.96 48.79
C GLU A 269 -2.10 -32.75 47.73
N THR A 270 -1.29 -31.70 47.85
CA THR A 270 -0.33 -31.28 46.80
C THR A 270 1.10 -31.10 47.29
N VAL A 271 1.35 -31.25 48.59
CA VAL A 271 2.65 -30.94 49.17
C VAL A 271 3.61 -32.09 48.95
N THR A 272 4.76 -31.82 48.30
CA THR A 272 5.83 -32.81 48.07
C THR A 272 7.17 -32.40 48.67
N GLN A 273 7.24 -31.17 49.18
CA GLN A 273 8.41 -30.63 49.85
C GLN A 273 7.95 -29.82 51.06
N ALA A 274 8.45 -30.18 52.24
CA ALA A 274 8.22 -29.46 53.47
C ALA A 274 9.43 -29.54 54.37
N GLY A 275 9.43 -28.76 55.43
CA GLY A 275 10.57 -28.75 56.33
C GLY A 275 10.26 -28.07 57.63
N PHE A 276 11.29 -28.03 58.46
CA PHE A 276 11.25 -27.37 59.76
C PHE A 276 12.62 -26.82 60.13
N THR A 277 12.61 -25.79 60.98
CA THR A 277 13.83 -25.17 61.48
C THR A 277 14.00 -25.41 62.96
N ILE A 278 15.07 -26.10 63.35
CA ILE A 278 15.51 -26.23 64.74
C ILE A 278 16.17 -24.92 65.14
N SER A 279 15.65 -24.26 66.16
CA SER A 279 16.21 -23.00 66.69
C SER A 279 17.14 -23.24 67.87
N GLN A 280 16.89 -24.30 68.65
CA GLN A 280 17.62 -24.58 69.87
C GLN A 280 17.65 -26.08 70.17
N VAL A 281 18.80 -26.53 70.69
CA VAL A 281 18.94 -27.82 71.37
C VAL A 281 18.78 -27.59 72.86
N THR A 282 18.08 -28.47 73.56
CA THR A 282 17.72 -28.35 74.97
C THR A 282 18.24 -29.56 75.76
N PRO A 283 19.07 -29.38 76.81
CA PRO A 283 19.52 -28.12 77.41
C PRO A 283 20.40 -27.27 76.47
N SER A 284 20.33 -25.94 76.61
CA SER A 284 20.99 -25.03 75.68
C SER A 284 22.51 -24.95 75.90
N ASN A 285 23.26 -25.66 75.07
CA ASN A 285 24.72 -25.65 75.03
C ASN A 285 25.21 -25.65 73.57
N PRO A 286 26.15 -24.76 73.18
CA PRO A 286 26.65 -24.68 71.81
C PRO A 286 27.38 -25.93 71.26
N ASN A 287 27.72 -26.91 72.11
CA ASN A 287 28.34 -28.16 71.65
C ASN A 287 27.37 -29.34 71.63
N ASP A 288 26.15 -29.16 72.13
CA ASP A 288 25.16 -30.22 72.17
C ASP A 288 24.50 -30.32 70.80
N ARG A 289 24.19 -31.56 70.40
CA ARG A 289 23.61 -31.92 69.11
C ARG A 289 22.37 -32.76 69.40
N VAL A 290 21.42 -32.74 68.47
CA VAL A 290 20.17 -33.49 68.64
C VAL A 290 19.94 -34.44 67.49
N ASP A 291 19.39 -35.61 67.83
CA ASP A 291 18.93 -36.60 66.87
C ASP A 291 17.40 -36.56 66.76
N VAL A 292 16.89 -36.53 65.53
CA VAL A 292 15.45 -36.53 65.25
C VAL A 292 15.05 -37.66 64.29
N GLN A 293 13.82 -38.13 64.43
CA GLN A 293 13.15 -38.99 63.45
C GLN A 293 12.05 -38.22 62.75
N VAL A 294 12.00 -38.35 61.42
CA VAL A 294 11.01 -37.70 60.56
C VAL A 294 10.25 -38.74 59.76
N ASN A 295 8.93 -38.58 59.71
CA ASN A 295 8.02 -39.36 58.87
C ASN A 295 7.05 -38.44 58.15
N ALA A 296 6.72 -38.79 56.90
CA ALA A 296 5.69 -38.13 56.11
C ALA A 296 4.51 -39.08 55.88
N PHE A 297 3.31 -38.53 55.88
CA PHE A 297 2.06 -39.26 55.69
C PHE A 297 1.11 -38.48 54.80
N ASN A 298 0.20 -39.21 54.15
CA ASN A 298 -0.99 -38.67 53.52
C ASN A 298 -2.23 -39.16 54.31
N VAL A 299 -3.02 -38.25 54.86
CA VAL A 299 -4.22 -38.56 55.66
C VAL A 299 -5.37 -38.95 54.74
N THR A 300 -6.05 -40.05 55.04
CA THR A 300 -7.06 -40.62 54.12
C THR A 300 -8.36 -39.81 54.09
N ASN A 301 -8.73 -39.15 55.19
CA ASN A 301 -9.91 -38.29 55.26
C ASN A 301 -9.60 -36.99 56.02
N ASN A 302 -10.64 -36.22 56.32
CA ASN A 302 -10.55 -34.97 57.08
C ASN A 302 -11.22 -35.11 58.43
N GLU A 303 -10.80 -36.10 59.24
CA GLU A 303 -11.33 -36.28 60.59
C GLU A 303 -11.10 -35.01 61.45
N GLN A 304 -12.07 -34.66 62.29
CA GLN A 304 -12.05 -33.46 63.13
C GLN A 304 -12.23 -33.82 64.60
N GLY A 305 -12.06 -32.85 65.50
CA GLY A 305 -12.24 -33.05 66.93
C GLY A 305 -11.33 -34.13 67.52
N THR A 306 -11.86 -34.92 68.45
CA THR A 306 -11.12 -36.01 69.08
C THR A 306 -10.71 -37.12 68.11
N ASP A 307 -11.45 -37.31 67.02
CA ASP A 307 -11.12 -38.34 66.01
C ASP A 307 -9.81 -38.01 65.28
N PHE A 308 -9.52 -36.72 65.07
CA PHE A 308 -8.21 -36.30 64.59
C PHE A 308 -7.10 -36.57 65.62
N PHE A 309 -7.37 -36.20 66.87
CA PHE A 309 -6.39 -36.19 67.95
C PHE A 309 -5.99 -37.61 68.42
N ASP A 310 -6.95 -38.53 68.49
CA ASP A 310 -6.73 -39.91 68.95
C ASP A 310 -6.10 -40.81 67.88
N GLY A 311 -6.09 -40.35 66.62
CA GLY A 311 -5.39 -40.99 65.51
C GLY A 311 -6.24 -41.12 64.26
N THR A 312 -5.72 -40.64 63.14
CA THR A 312 -6.36 -40.74 61.82
C THR A 312 -5.78 -41.88 60.98
N ALA A 313 -6.59 -42.38 60.05
CA ALA A 313 -6.09 -43.31 59.03
C ALA A 313 -5.14 -42.56 58.08
N THR A 314 -3.93 -43.10 57.92
CA THR A 314 -2.87 -42.51 57.10
C THR A 314 -2.23 -43.54 56.18
N SER A 315 -1.70 -43.08 55.06
CA SER A 315 -0.75 -43.82 54.23
C SER A 315 0.63 -43.22 54.41
N SER A 316 1.65 -44.03 54.68
CA SER A 316 3.02 -43.54 54.76
C SER A 316 3.51 -43.07 53.39
N VAL A 317 4.25 -41.96 53.37
CA VAL A 317 4.83 -41.36 52.17
C VAL A 317 6.34 -41.41 52.27
N ASP A 318 7.00 -41.89 51.21
CA ASP A 318 8.45 -42.04 51.18
C ASP A 318 9.15 -40.68 51.12
N ILE A 319 10.04 -40.41 52.07
CA ILE A 319 11.00 -39.32 52.01
C ILE A 319 12.17 -39.77 51.13
N THR A 320 12.34 -39.11 50.00
CA THR A 320 13.34 -39.45 48.96
C THR A 320 14.58 -38.56 49.02
N GLY A 321 14.51 -37.44 49.74
CA GLY A 321 15.64 -36.54 49.90
C GLY A 321 15.56 -35.68 51.16
N ILE A 322 16.73 -35.34 51.70
CA ILE A 322 16.91 -34.38 52.81
C ILE A 322 17.85 -33.27 52.36
N LYS A 323 17.43 -32.02 52.49
CA LYS A 323 18.28 -30.84 52.34
C LYS A 323 18.50 -30.20 53.71
N LEU A 324 19.77 -29.98 54.06
CA LEU A 324 20.14 -29.34 55.31
C LEU A 324 20.72 -27.96 55.01
N THR A 325 20.22 -26.93 55.69
CA THR A 325 20.78 -25.58 55.67
C THR A 325 20.97 -25.05 57.09
N GLY A 326 21.68 -23.94 57.25
CA GLY A 326 22.07 -23.42 58.56
C GLY A 326 23.36 -24.05 59.11
N THR A 327 23.48 -24.19 60.43
CA THR A 327 24.72 -24.59 61.11
C THR A 327 25.18 -25.99 60.72
N SER A 328 24.26 -26.96 60.65
CA SER A 328 24.52 -28.31 60.09
C SER A 328 24.23 -28.39 58.58
N GLY A 329 24.40 -27.29 57.86
CA GLY A 329 24.12 -27.23 56.43
C GLY A 329 25.01 -28.17 55.59
N TYR A 330 24.40 -28.79 54.58
CA TYR A 330 25.09 -29.63 53.59
C TYR A 330 24.79 -29.10 52.17
N ALA A 331 25.84 -28.98 51.35
CA ALA A 331 25.76 -28.25 50.08
C ALA A 331 24.83 -28.91 49.06
N SER A 332 24.71 -30.24 49.06
CA SER A 332 23.90 -31.00 48.11
C SER A 332 22.62 -31.55 48.76
N LEU A 333 21.68 -32.02 47.94
CA LEU A 333 20.56 -32.84 48.43
C LEU A 333 21.11 -34.22 48.84
N ILE A 334 20.70 -34.70 50.01
CA ILE A 334 21.05 -36.04 50.51
C ILE A 334 19.97 -37.02 50.05
N THR A 335 20.35 -38.02 49.25
CA THR A 335 19.43 -39.01 48.65
C THR A 335 19.77 -40.46 49.02
N ALA A 336 20.73 -40.66 49.92
CA ALA A 336 21.09 -41.99 50.43
C ALA A 336 21.45 -41.95 51.92
N ASP A 337 21.37 -43.10 52.57
CA ASP A 337 21.90 -43.28 53.93
C ASP A 337 23.41 -43.07 53.95
N GLY A 338 23.91 -42.44 55.01
CA GLY A 338 25.34 -42.18 55.16
C GLY A 338 25.66 -41.09 56.18
N THR A 339 26.95 -40.88 56.39
CA THR A 339 27.48 -39.80 57.23
C THR A 339 28.05 -38.70 56.35
N TYR A 340 27.56 -37.48 56.55
CA TYR A 340 27.85 -36.30 55.76
C TYR A 340 28.60 -35.28 56.61
N ALA A 341 29.79 -34.89 56.16
CA ALA A 341 30.60 -33.89 56.85
C ALA A 341 30.01 -32.48 56.62
N THR A 342 29.63 -31.80 57.69
CA THR A 342 29.18 -30.40 57.67
C THR A 342 30.21 -29.52 58.39
N ALA A 343 30.06 -28.20 58.28
CA ALA A 343 30.97 -27.27 58.94
C ALA A 343 30.93 -27.36 60.48
N SER A 344 29.80 -27.77 61.06
CA SER A 344 29.64 -27.89 62.51
C SER A 344 29.93 -29.30 63.04
N GLY A 345 30.13 -30.28 62.17
CA GLY A 345 30.35 -31.69 62.54
C GLY A 345 29.62 -32.64 61.60
N ASN A 346 29.77 -33.95 61.82
CA ASN A 346 29.11 -34.93 60.96
C ASN A 346 27.61 -35.03 61.29
N VAL A 347 26.78 -35.06 60.25
CA VAL A 347 25.37 -35.45 60.34
C VAL A 347 25.24 -36.85 59.73
N THR A 348 24.52 -37.76 60.38
CA THR A 348 24.26 -39.11 59.85
C THR A 348 22.79 -39.28 59.51
N ILE A 349 22.51 -39.66 58.27
CA ILE A 349 21.16 -39.96 57.79
C ILE A 349 21.02 -41.48 57.67
N THR A 350 19.95 -42.03 58.25
CA THR A 350 19.60 -43.45 58.10
C THR A 350 18.10 -43.61 57.86
N GLY A 351 17.72 -44.70 57.18
CA GLY A 351 16.32 -44.98 56.89
C GLY A 351 15.76 -44.18 55.73
N LEU A 352 16.59 -43.57 54.89
CA LEU A 352 16.18 -42.93 53.65
C LEU A 352 15.88 -43.95 52.54
N SER A 353 16.41 -45.18 52.66
CA SER A 353 16.06 -46.29 51.78
C SER A 353 14.86 -47.08 52.29
N GLY A 354 13.85 -47.30 51.44
CA GLY A 354 12.70 -48.17 51.72
C GLY A 354 11.35 -47.48 51.52
N THR A 355 10.26 -48.26 51.57
CA THR A 355 8.87 -47.77 51.47
C THR A 355 8.26 -47.55 52.87
N GLY A 356 7.51 -46.46 53.06
CA GLY A 356 6.96 -46.00 54.32
C GLY A 356 8.04 -45.63 55.33
N ASN A 357 9.08 -44.97 54.86
CA ASN A 357 10.33 -44.85 55.59
C ASN A 357 10.25 -43.92 56.82
N THR A 358 11.09 -44.23 57.83
CA THR A 358 11.34 -43.37 59.00
C THR A 358 12.78 -42.91 58.91
N VAL A 359 12.98 -41.63 58.62
CA VAL A 359 14.32 -41.07 58.43
C VAL A 359 14.84 -40.59 59.76
N THR A 360 15.95 -41.17 60.23
CA THR A 360 16.67 -40.68 61.40
C THR A 360 17.80 -39.77 60.95
N ILE A 361 17.81 -38.55 61.47
CA ILE A 361 18.80 -37.51 61.19
C ILE A 361 19.54 -37.26 62.51
N ALA A 362 20.76 -37.77 62.58
CA ALA A 362 21.57 -37.71 63.79
C ALA A 362 22.64 -36.62 63.70
N GLY A 363 22.83 -35.88 64.78
CA GLY A 363 23.85 -34.85 64.93
C GLY A 363 23.42 -33.49 64.35
N LEU A 364 22.21 -33.00 64.59
CA LEU A 364 21.81 -31.66 64.17
C LEU A 364 22.23 -30.60 65.20
N ASP A 365 22.76 -29.47 64.73
CA ASP A 365 23.07 -28.30 65.56
C ASP A 365 21.86 -27.38 65.76
N ASN A 366 22.02 -26.41 66.66
CA ASN A 366 21.11 -25.27 66.73
C ASN A 366 21.09 -24.49 65.40
N THR A 367 19.95 -23.88 65.08
CA THR A 367 19.77 -23.09 63.84
C THR A 367 20.02 -23.93 62.58
N THR A 368 19.36 -25.08 62.47
CA THR A 368 19.42 -25.96 61.31
C THR A 368 18.03 -26.12 60.71
N THR A 369 17.90 -25.89 59.41
CA THR A 369 16.68 -26.18 58.66
C THR A 369 16.81 -27.51 57.95
N VAL A 370 15.78 -28.34 58.10
CA VAL A 370 15.66 -29.67 57.50
C VAL A 370 14.50 -29.62 56.52
N ASP A 371 14.81 -29.69 55.22
CA ASP A 371 13.79 -29.81 54.17
C ASP A 371 13.73 -31.25 53.69
N VAL A 372 12.53 -31.83 53.76
CA VAL A 372 12.21 -33.17 53.25
C VAL A 372 11.60 -33.05 51.86
N THR A 373 12.06 -33.91 50.95
CA THR A 373 11.43 -34.14 49.64
C THR A 373 10.77 -35.52 49.67
N THR A 374 9.53 -35.63 49.21
CA THR A 374 8.78 -36.88 49.18
C THR A 374 8.56 -37.41 47.75
N GLY A 375 8.34 -38.72 47.63
CA GLY A 375 8.06 -39.39 46.34
C GLY A 375 6.62 -39.21 45.84
N SER A 376 5.70 -38.85 46.72
CA SER A 376 4.29 -38.55 46.41
C SER A 376 3.78 -37.41 47.31
N PRO A 377 2.60 -36.82 47.02
CA PRO A 377 2.00 -35.84 47.91
C PRO A 377 1.79 -36.39 49.32
N MET A 378 2.11 -35.55 50.31
CA MET A 378 1.88 -35.75 51.73
C MET A 378 1.16 -34.53 52.28
N ASP A 379 0.52 -34.66 53.43
CA ASP A 379 -0.19 -33.58 54.12
C ASP A 379 0.12 -33.55 55.63
N ARG A 380 0.88 -34.53 56.13
CA ARG A 380 1.30 -34.65 57.52
C ARG A 380 2.79 -34.96 57.64
N LEU A 381 3.44 -34.28 58.56
CA LEU A 381 4.82 -34.51 58.95
C LEU A 381 4.90 -34.74 60.47
N THR A 382 5.66 -35.74 60.91
CA THR A 382 5.95 -35.92 62.34
C THR A 382 7.43 -35.76 62.60
N VAL A 383 7.79 -35.06 63.67
CA VAL A 383 9.16 -34.92 64.16
C VAL A 383 9.24 -35.47 65.57
N LYS A 384 10.06 -36.50 65.75
CA LYS A 384 10.27 -37.19 67.02
C LYS A 384 11.69 -36.96 67.54
N GLY A 385 11.81 -36.58 68.81
CA GLY A 385 13.11 -36.57 69.48
C GLY A 385 13.59 -38.00 69.75
N VAL A 386 14.80 -38.36 69.32
CA VAL A 386 15.34 -39.72 69.50
C VAL A 386 16.66 -39.77 70.25
N ASP A 387 17.16 -38.62 70.68
CA ASP A 387 18.33 -38.58 71.55
C ASP A 387 18.05 -39.24 72.91
N ALA A 388 19.11 -39.55 73.67
CA ALA A 388 18.99 -40.08 75.02
C ALA A 388 18.74 -38.99 76.06
N ASN A 389 19.25 -37.77 75.83
CA ASN A 389 19.30 -36.72 76.83
C ASN A 389 18.86 -35.34 76.31
N GLU A 390 19.10 -35.06 75.03
CA GLU A 390 18.85 -33.79 74.38
C GLU A 390 17.47 -33.76 73.70
N GLY A 391 16.77 -32.64 73.82
CA GLY A 391 15.58 -32.30 73.06
C GLY A 391 15.85 -31.16 72.08
N CYS A 392 14.85 -30.79 71.30
CA CYS A 392 14.93 -29.64 70.39
C CYS A 392 13.69 -28.76 70.40
N ASP A 393 13.89 -27.50 70.05
CA ASP A 393 12.85 -26.51 69.82
C ASP A 393 12.78 -26.23 68.31
N ILE A 394 11.58 -26.36 67.74
CA ILE A 394 11.36 -26.06 66.32
C ILE A 394 10.73 -24.68 66.21
N SER A 395 11.43 -23.70 65.65
CA SER A 395 10.86 -22.34 65.53
C SER A 395 9.83 -22.20 64.42
N GLU A 396 9.87 -23.09 63.42
CA GLU A 396 9.16 -22.89 62.15
C GLU A 396 8.98 -24.21 61.41
N PHE A 397 7.83 -24.33 60.74
CA PHE A 397 7.57 -25.34 59.70
C PHE A 397 7.20 -24.63 58.41
N HIS A 398 7.50 -25.23 57.27
CA HIS A 398 7.08 -24.72 55.97
C HIS A 398 6.77 -25.83 54.98
N PHE A 399 6.15 -25.48 53.87
CA PHE A 399 6.11 -26.29 52.67
C PHE A 399 6.21 -25.48 51.39
N SER A 400 6.69 -26.12 50.32
CA SER A 400 6.70 -25.52 48.98
C SER A 400 5.44 -25.91 48.21
N ALA A 401 4.77 -24.92 47.62
CA ALA A 401 3.64 -25.09 46.72
C ALA A 401 4.06 -24.70 45.30
N THR A 402 3.88 -25.61 44.34
CA THR A 402 4.08 -25.33 42.91
C THR A 402 2.78 -24.81 42.31
N SER A 403 2.85 -23.72 41.55
CA SER A 403 1.77 -23.24 40.71
C SER A 403 2.21 -23.26 39.25
N THR A 404 1.43 -23.95 38.41
CA THR A 404 1.65 -24.03 36.95
C THR A 404 1.15 -22.78 36.20
N ASN A 405 0.37 -21.95 36.87
CA ASN A 405 -0.01 -20.61 36.42
C ASN A 405 -0.11 -19.70 37.64
N ALA A 406 1.06 -19.29 38.13
CA ALA A 406 1.15 -18.37 39.26
C ALA A 406 0.69 -16.96 38.87
N TYR A 407 0.90 -16.58 37.61
CA TYR A 407 0.44 -15.33 37.00
C TYR A 407 0.45 -15.46 35.48
N SER A 408 -0.50 -14.82 34.81
CA SER A 408 -0.57 -14.76 33.34
C SER A 408 -0.83 -13.34 32.89
N GLU A 409 -0.20 -12.95 31.78
CA GLU A 409 -0.36 -11.65 31.14
C GLU A 409 -0.71 -11.83 29.66
N GLU A 410 -1.53 -10.94 29.12
CA GLU A 410 -1.84 -10.89 27.70
C GLU A 410 -0.60 -10.37 26.96
N VAL A 411 -0.15 -11.10 25.94
CA VAL A 411 1.06 -10.74 25.17
C VAL A 411 0.82 -10.73 23.67
N GLY A 412 -0.36 -11.14 23.21
CA GLY A 412 -0.67 -11.24 21.79
C GLY A 412 -0.83 -9.87 21.13
N SER A 413 -1.22 -8.83 21.88
CA SER A 413 -1.21 -7.44 21.40
C SER A 413 0.19 -6.86 21.12
N PHE A 414 1.24 -7.57 21.53
CA PHE A 414 2.64 -7.21 21.26
C PHE A 414 3.24 -8.01 20.11
N ILE A 415 2.46 -8.89 19.47
CA ILE A 415 2.87 -9.67 18.30
C ILE A 415 2.12 -9.10 17.10
N ASN A 416 2.79 -8.22 16.35
CA ASN A 416 2.18 -7.44 15.28
C ASN A 416 2.67 -7.94 13.91
N PHE A 417 1.76 -7.95 12.95
CA PHE A 417 2.02 -8.17 11.53
C PHE A 417 1.70 -6.87 10.81
N ASP A 418 2.68 -6.30 10.11
CA ASP A 418 2.63 -5.01 9.42
C ASP A 418 2.51 -5.25 7.91
N ASP A 419 1.68 -4.44 7.25
CA ASP A 419 1.55 -4.41 5.79
C ASP A 419 1.84 -3.00 5.26
N ASP A 420 2.87 -2.83 4.42
CA ASP A 420 3.21 -1.55 3.75
C ASP A 420 2.41 -1.30 2.45
N GLY A 421 1.46 -2.19 2.12
CA GLY A 421 0.61 -2.09 0.95
C GLY A 421 1.36 -2.10 -0.39
N PRO A 422 0.76 -1.59 -1.48
CA PRO A 422 1.31 -1.75 -2.80
C PRO A 422 2.30 -0.64 -3.15
N THR A 423 3.37 -1.02 -3.84
CA THR A 423 4.35 -0.09 -4.41
C THR A 423 4.03 0.23 -5.88
N LEU A 424 4.32 1.46 -6.29
CA LEU A 424 4.18 1.92 -7.68
C LEU A 424 5.30 2.90 -8.03
N SER A 425 5.86 2.80 -9.23
CA SER A 425 6.82 3.76 -9.78
C SER A 425 6.69 3.85 -11.30
N ILE A 426 6.35 5.03 -11.83
CA ILE A 426 6.30 5.27 -13.27
C ILE A 426 7.73 5.31 -13.85
N THR A 427 8.04 4.41 -14.79
CA THR A 427 9.37 4.29 -15.41
C THR A 427 9.45 4.97 -16.79
N ALA A 428 8.31 5.15 -17.48
CA ALA A 428 8.22 5.99 -18.68
C ALA A 428 6.85 6.68 -18.77
N ALA A 429 6.86 7.92 -19.24
CA ALA A 429 5.64 8.72 -19.33
C ALA A 429 4.71 8.25 -20.46
N VAL A 430 3.41 8.53 -20.30
CA VAL A 430 2.42 8.37 -21.37
C VAL A 430 2.78 9.27 -22.56
N THR A 431 2.59 8.78 -23.78
CA THR A 431 2.82 9.57 -25.02
C THR A 431 1.66 9.41 -25.98
N VAL A 432 1.43 10.43 -26.82
CA VAL A 432 0.36 10.44 -27.82
C VAL A 432 0.95 10.87 -29.16
N GLY A 433 0.55 10.19 -30.25
CA GLY A 433 0.94 10.59 -31.61
C GLY A 433 0.29 11.91 -32.07
N PRO A 434 0.68 12.42 -33.25
CA PRO A 434 0.01 13.58 -33.84
C PRO A 434 -1.36 13.22 -34.41
N ALA A 435 -2.26 14.21 -34.46
CA ALA A 435 -3.49 14.16 -35.24
C ALA A 435 -3.59 15.42 -36.10
N GLU A 436 -3.86 15.23 -37.38
CA GLU A 436 -3.85 16.25 -38.43
C GLU A 436 -5.16 16.14 -39.21
N VAL A 437 -5.91 17.24 -39.29
CA VAL A 437 -7.21 17.32 -39.97
C VAL A 437 -7.21 18.47 -40.96
N VAL A 438 -7.87 18.27 -42.09
CA VAL A 438 -8.27 19.39 -42.95
C VAL A 438 -9.32 20.21 -42.21
N GLU A 439 -9.20 21.52 -42.23
CA GLU A 439 -10.19 22.41 -41.62
C GLU A 439 -11.59 22.29 -42.23
N ALA A 440 -12.62 22.62 -41.44
CA ALA A 440 -14.04 22.49 -41.80
C ALA A 440 -14.49 21.13 -42.40
N SER A 441 -13.65 20.08 -42.34
CA SER A 441 -13.93 18.76 -42.93
C SER A 441 -14.99 17.95 -42.17
N GLY A 442 -15.37 18.43 -40.99
CA GLY A 442 -16.39 17.83 -40.13
C GLY A 442 -16.00 16.44 -39.65
N ALA A 443 -17.00 15.69 -39.17
CA ALA A 443 -16.79 14.31 -38.73
C ALA A 443 -16.29 13.39 -39.87
N GLY A 444 -16.51 13.74 -41.14
CA GLY A 444 -16.03 12.95 -42.28
C GLY A 444 -14.50 13.00 -42.46
N GLY A 445 -13.85 14.06 -42.00
CA GLY A 445 -12.40 14.28 -42.11
C GLY A 445 -11.64 14.27 -40.78
N GLN A 446 -12.23 13.69 -39.73
CA GLN A 446 -11.59 13.55 -38.42
C GLN A 446 -10.28 12.74 -38.48
N SER A 447 -9.37 13.04 -37.55
CA SER A 447 -8.07 12.38 -37.43
C SER A 447 -7.89 11.80 -36.03
N GLN A 448 -7.14 10.72 -35.93
CA GLN A 448 -6.99 9.96 -34.70
C GLN A 448 -5.51 9.76 -34.35
N ALA A 449 -5.18 9.99 -33.09
CA ALA A 449 -3.91 9.67 -32.48
C ALA A 449 -4.07 8.55 -31.45
N THR A 450 -3.12 7.62 -31.41
CA THR A 450 -3.09 6.55 -30.42
C THR A 450 -2.25 6.94 -29.21
N ILE A 451 -2.78 6.62 -28.02
CA ILE A 451 -2.08 6.71 -26.75
C ILE A 451 -1.18 5.48 -26.58
N THR A 452 0.09 5.72 -26.32
CA THR A 452 1.01 4.71 -25.79
C THR A 452 1.00 4.83 -24.28
N ALA A 453 0.59 3.76 -23.60
CA ALA A 453 0.48 3.69 -22.15
C ALA A 453 1.83 4.01 -21.47
N PRO A 454 1.81 4.58 -20.24
CA PRO A 454 3.02 4.68 -19.44
C PRO A 454 3.56 3.27 -19.11
N THR A 455 4.87 3.15 -18.91
CA THR A 455 5.46 1.95 -18.28
C THR A 455 5.74 2.25 -16.82
N PHE A 456 5.62 1.23 -15.99
CA PHE A 456 5.78 1.36 -14.55
C PHE A 456 6.19 0.02 -13.92
N ASP A 457 6.82 0.11 -12.75
CA ASP A 457 7.08 -1.01 -11.87
C ASP A 457 6.06 -0.97 -10.73
N ALA A 458 5.52 -2.13 -10.38
CA ALA A 458 4.58 -2.30 -9.27
C ALA A 458 4.89 -3.60 -8.53
N GLY A 459 4.55 -3.64 -7.24
CA GLY A 459 4.83 -4.77 -6.37
C GLY A 459 3.95 -4.74 -5.13
N ALA A 460 3.56 -5.92 -4.68
CA ALA A 460 2.92 -6.20 -3.40
C ALA A 460 3.23 -7.65 -3.05
N VAL A 461 3.34 -7.97 -1.77
CA VAL A 461 3.81 -9.28 -1.27
C VAL A 461 2.73 -10.35 -1.45
N ASP A 462 1.49 -9.95 -1.22
CA ASP A 462 0.26 -10.72 -1.44
C ASP A 462 -0.24 -10.76 -2.91
N GLY A 463 0.44 -10.04 -3.78
CA GLY A 463 0.13 -9.93 -5.21
C GLY A 463 -0.83 -8.79 -5.54
N TYR A 464 -0.78 -8.31 -6.79
CA TYR A 464 -1.48 -7.07 -7.15
C TYR A 464 -2.15 -7.12 -8.53
N THR A 465 -3.07 -6.18 -8.73
CA THR A 465 -3.70 -5.83 -10.00
C THR A 465 -3.37 -4.39 -10.37
N THR A 466 -3.49 -4.06 -11.66
CA THR A 466 -3.16 -2.72 -12.18
C THR A 466 -4.25 -2.24 -13.11
N ASP A 467 -4.56 -0.95 -13.05
CA ASP A 467 -5.48 -0.26 -13.96
C ASP A 467 -4.86 1.05 -14.47
N VAL A 468 -5.16 1.42 -15.71
CA VAL A 468 -4.69 2.68 -16.31
C VAL A 468 -5.85 3.43 -16.93
N GLY A 469 -6.26 4.51 -16.28
CA GLY A 469 -7.26 5.44 -16.79
C GLY A 469 -6.64 6.63 -17.54
N TYR A 470 -7.33 7.14 -18.57
CA TYR A 470 -6.88 8.32 -19.33
C TYR A 470 -7.92 9.45 -19.25
N ALA A 471 -7.44 10.68 -19.16
CA ALA A 471 -8.26 11.89 -19.24
C ALA A 471 -7.56 12.97 -20.08
N LEU A 472 -8.34 13.82 -20.75
CA LEU A 472 -7.87 15.05 -21.38
C LEU A 472 -7.80 16.17 -20.33
N ALA A 473 -6.74 16.95 -20.39
CA ALA A 473 -6.59 18.16 -19.59
C ALA A 473 -5.95 19.30 -20.41
N LEU A 474 -6.01 20.51 -19.88
CA LEU A 474 -5.31 21.66 -20.47
C LEU A 474 -3.89 21.73 -19.90
N ALA A 475 -2.90 21.83 -20.78
CA ALA A 475 -1.50 22.02 -20.40
C ALA A 475 -1.16 23.49 -20.11
N GLY A 476 -2.06 24.43 -20.44
CA GLY A 476 -1.84 25.87 -20.33
C GLY A 476 -3.12 26.70 -20.32
N ALA A 477 -3.03 27.93 -20.83
CA ALA A 477 -4.18 28.83 -20.91
C ALA A 477 -5.23 28.30 -21.89
N ALA A 478 -6.50 28.66 -21.66
CA ALA A 478 -7.58 28.22 -22.53
C ALA A 478 -7.61 28.94 -23.89
N ALA A 479 -7.04 30.14 -24.01
CA ALA A 479 -7.01 30.86 -25.28
C ALA A 479 -6.06 30.15 -26.27
N THR A 480 -6.56 29.80 -27.46
CA THR A 480 -5.77 29.10 -28.47
C THR A 480 -4.88 30.03 -29.27
N GLY A 481 -5.27 31.31 -29.39
CA GLY A 481 -4.67 32.26 -30.34
C GLY A 481 -5.21 32.10 -31.76
N LEU A 482 -6.02 31.07 -32.02
CA LEU A 482 -6.69 30.83 -33.30
C LEU A 482 -7.99 31.65 -33.37
N VAL A 483 -8.40 31.99 -34.58
CA VAL A 483 -9.66 32.67 -34.88
C VAL A 483 -10.37 31.93 -36.01
N THR A 484 -11.69 32.06 -36.08
CA THR A 484 -12.47 31.57 -37.22
C THR A 484 -12.27 32.46 -38.43
N THR A 485 -12.24 31.87 -39.62
CA THR A 485 -12.19 32.58 -40.91
C THR A 485 -13.35 33.56 -41.05
N ASP A 486 -14.59 33.09 -40.83
CA ASP A 486 -15.75 33.97 -40.77
C ASP A 486 -15.72 34.79 -39.49
N GLY A 487 -15.72 36.12 -39.62
CA GLY A 487 -15.87 37.06 -38.49
C GLY A 487 -14.67 37.23 -37.56
N ASN A 488 -13.55 36.51 -37.74
CA ASN A 488 -12.36 36.60 -36.89
C ASN A 488 -12.67 36.36 -35.39
N HIS A 489 -13.55 35.41 -35.08
CA HIS A 489 -13.95 35.13 -33.71
C HIS A 489 -12.86 34.33 -32.98
N ALA A 490 -12.39 34.83 -31.83
CA ALA A 490 -11.36 34.17 -31.04
C ALA A 490 -11.84 32.85 -30.43
N ILE A 491 -10.99 31.81 -30.52
CA ILE A 491 -11.30 30.46 -30.05
C ILE A 491 -10.68 30.23 -28.66
N THR A 492 -11.49 29.66 -27.76
CA THR A 492 -11.13 29.31 -26.39
C THR A 492 -11.45 27.84 -26.10
N LEU A 493 -10.51 27.12 -25.51
CA LEU A 493 -10.66 25.74 -25.08
C LEU A 493 -11.58 25.64 -23.87
N VAL A 494 -12.53 24.71 -23.94
CA VAL A 494 -13.45 24.37 -22.86
C VAL A 494 -13.33 22.86 -22.60
N VAL A 495 -13.01 22.48 -21.37
CA VAL A 495 -13.05 21.08 -20.94
C VAL A 495 -14.51 20.73 -20.66
N ASP A 496 -15.17 20.08 -21.62
CA ASP A 496 -16.56 19.67 -21.47
C ASP A 496 -16.69 18.43 -20.56
N SER A 497 -15.68 17.55 -20.58
CA SER A 497 -15.56 16.39 -19.68
C SER A 497 -14.11 15.88 -19.64
N ALA A 498 -13.82 14.88 -18.80
CA ALA A 498 -12.52 14.20 -18.81
C ALA A 498 -12.18 13.54 -20.17
N THR A 499 -13.16 13.39 -21.06
CA THR A 499 -12.97 12.76 -22.38
C THR A 499 -13.27 13.70 -23.55
N GLN A 500 -13.52 14.99 -23.30
CA GLN A 500 -13.78 15.96 -24.36
C GLN A 500 -13.31 17.37 -24.00
N VAL A 501 -12.53 17.95 -24.92
CA VAL A 501 -12.20 19.37 -24.94
C VAL A 501 -12.70 19.97 -26.25
N SER A 502 -13.42 21.08 -26.20
CA SER A 502 -13.90 21.79 -27.39
C SER A 502 -13.22 23.15 -27.53
N GLY A 503 -12.83 23.51 -28.74
CA GLY A 503 -12.52 24.90 -29.09
C GLY A 503 -13.81 25.64 -29.37
N LYS A 504 -14.24 26.54 -28.49
CA LYS A 504 -15.48 27.32 -28.62
C LYS A 504 -15.21 28.79 -28.92
N TYR A 505 -16.15 29.44 -29.60
CA TYR A 505 -16.09 30.86 -29.93
C TYR A 505 -17.46 31.52 -29.74
N ASP A 506 -17.47 32.85 -29.69
CA ASP A 506 -18.64 33.71 -29.57
C ASP A 506 -19.08 34.18 -30.96
N SER A 507 -20.11 33.53 -31.52
CA SER A 507 -20.50 33.67 -32.93
C SER A 507 -21.23 34.99 -33.25
N ASP A 508 -21.75 35.71 -32.25
CA ASP A 508 -22.50 36.96 -32.46
C ASP A 508 -21.90 38.17 -31.70
N GLY A 509 -20.80 37.99 -30.98
CA GLY A 509 -20.09 39.03 -30.26
C GLY A 509 -20.74 39.44 -28.93
N ASN A 510 -21.64 38.61 -28.39
CA ASN A 510 -22.37 38.89 -27.15
C ASN A 510 -21.58 38.53 -25.86
N SER A 511 -20.33 38.09 -26.01
CA SER A 511 -19.41 37.59 -24.98
C SER A 511 -19.77 36.23 -24.38
N SER A 512 -20.58 35.41 -25.07
CA SER A 512 -20.89 34.03 -24.70
C SER A 512 -20.30 33.06 -25.72
N LEU A 513 -19.61 32.03 -25.25
CA LEU A 513 -19.14 30.93 -26.10
C LEU A 513 -20.33 30.04 -26.49
N ASP A 514 -20.91 30.27 -27.66
CA ASP A 514 -22.14 29.62 -28.12
C ASP A 514 -21.97 28.73 -29.37
N ALA A 515 -20.78 28.74 -29.98
CA ALA A 515 -20.42 27.90 -31.11
C ALA A 515 -19.13 27.10 -30.86
N THR A 516 -18.95 26.02 -31.62
CA THR A 516 -17.78 25.11 -31.53
C THR A 516 -17.03 25.09 -32.85
N ALA A 517 -15.73 25.40 -32.82
CA ALA A 517 -14.84 25.36 -33.96
C ALA A 517 -14.24 23.97 -34.20
N PHE A 518 -13.85 23.28 -33.13
CA PHE A 518 -13.31 21.91 -33.20
C PHE A 518 -13.55 21.17 -31.89
N THR A 519 -13.41 19.84 -31.93
CA THR A 519 -13.43 18.99 -30.73
C THR A 519 -12.25 18.05 -30.70
N VAL A 520 -11.75 17.80 -29.49
CA VAL A 520 -10.76 16.78 -29.16
C VAL A 520 -11.44 15.82 -28.20
N THR A 521 -11.61 14.56 -28.61
CA THR A 521 -12.29 13.53 -27.82
C THR A 521 -11.40 12.36 -27.51
N LEU A 522 -11.65 11.69 -26.40
CA LEU A 522 -10.91 10.54 -25.92
C LEU A 522 -11.85 9.34 -25.77
N SER A 523 -11.49 8.22 -26.37
CA SER A 523 -12.21 6.96 -26.24
C SER A 523 -11.21 5.80 -26.14
N GLY A 524 -11.17 5.15 -24.97
CA GLY A 524 -10.15 4.13 -24.69
C GLY A 524 -8.74 4.72 -24.81
N THR A 525 -7.96 4.20 -25.76
CA THR A 525 -6.59 4.64 -26.05
C THR A 525 -6.50 5.56 -27.28
N THR A 526 -7.61 6.11 -27.75
CA THR A 526 -7.65 6.93 -28.97
C THR A 526 -8.08 8.36 -28.65
N VAL A 527 -7.25 9.32 -29.07
CA VAL A 527 -7.60 10.74 -29.15
C VAL A 527 -8.07 11.05 -30.56
N THR A 528 -9.20 11.72 -30.72
CA THR A 528 -9.77 12.11 -32.01
C THR A 528 -9.89 13.63 -32.10
N LEU A 529 -9.30 14.21 -33.13
CA LEU A 529 -9.46 15.61 -33.52
C LEU A 529 -10.53 15.72 -34.61
N THR A 530 -11.42 16.69 -34.50
CA THR A 530 -12.44 16.98 -35.51
C THR A 530 -12.57 18.48 -35.67
N SER A 531 -12.30 18.99 -36.87
CA SER A 531 -12.54 20.38 -37.23
C SER A 531 -13.97 20.55 -37.77
N LEU A 532 -14.68 21.59 -37.33
CA LEU A 532 -16.08 21.86 -37.67
C LEU A 532 -16.27 23.17 -38.43
N VAL A 533 -15.32 24.10 -38.31
CA VAL A 533 -15.33 25.41 -38.99
C VAL A 533 -13.94 25.69 -39.53
N ALA A 534 -13.86 26.59 -40.50
CA ALA A 534 -12.61 27.08 -41.06
C ALA A 534 -11.92 28.06 -40.10
N LEU A 535 -10.59 28.05 -40.10
CA LEU A 535 -9.70 28.82 -39.24
C LEU A 535 -8.85 29.74 -40.12
N GLU A 536 -8.55 30.95 -39.64
CA GLU A 536 -7.75 31.91 -40.39
C GLU A 536 -6.27 31.49 -40.45
N HIS A 537 -5.73 31.28 -41.66
CA HIS A 537 -4.30 31.02 -41.89
C HIS A 537 -3.52 32.29 -42.29
N SER A 538 -2.20 32.12 -42.40
CA SER A 538 -1.30 33.21 -42.75
C SER A 538 -1.13 33.33 -44.26
N ASN A 539 -1.82 34.32 -44.83
CA ASN A 539 -1.83 34.68 -46.26
C ASN A 539 -0.51 35.29 -46.78
N ALA A 540 0.59 35.27 -46.03
CA ALA A 540 1.84 35.95 -46.37
C ALA A 540 3.08 35.06 -46.20
N PRO A 541 3.87 34.83 -47.26
CA PRO A 541 3.72 35.30 -48.65
C PRO A 541 2.65 34.51 -49.41
N GLN A 542 1.94 35.13 -50.37
CA GLN A 542 0.91 34.43 -51.15
C GLN A 542 1.44 33.30 -52.07
N GLY A 543 0.65 32.24 -52.27
CA GLY A 543 0.91 31.06 -53.09
C GLY A 543 1.75 29.99 -52.39
N GLY A 544 2.48 29.15 -53.14
CA GLY A 544 3.18 27.96 -52.59
C GLY A 544 4.32 28.17 -51.56
N GLY A 545 4.43 29.35 -50.93
CA GLY A 545 5.20 29.61 -49.72
C GLY A 545 4.36 30.04 -48.51
N GLU A 546 3.03 29.95 -48.59
CA GLU A 546 2.06 30.13 -47.48
C GLU A 546 2.27 29.06 -46.40
N ASP A 547 1.88 29.38 -45.16
CA ASP A 547 1.86 28.43 -44.04
C ASP A 547 0.43 27.92 -43.84
N ASN A 548 0.17 26.76 -44.43
CA ASN A 548 -1.14 26.13 -44.47
C ASN A 548 -1.38 25.21 -43.27
N THR A 549 -0.68 25.47 -42.16
CA THR A 549 -0.77 24.66 -40.95
C THR A 549 -0.97 25.53 -39.72
N LEU A 550 -1.98 25.20 -38.92
CA LEU A 550 -2.16 25.74 -37.57
C LEU A 550 -2.06 24.61 -36.56
N ASP A 551 -1.46 24.89 -35.40
CA ASP A 551 -1.44 23.94 -34.30
C ASP A 551 -1.95 24.54 -32.98
N LEU A 552 -2.37 23.67 -32.07
CA LEU A 552 -2.77 24.06 -30.72
C LEU A 552 -1.59 24.23 -29.76
N ASN A 553 -0.35 24.27 -30.25
CA ASN A 553 0.88 24.48 -29.47
C ASN A 553 0.96 23.65 -28.16
N GLY A 554 0.42 22.43 -28.19
CA GLY A 554 0.40 21.55 -27.02
C GLY A 554 -0.50 21.99 -25.86
N LEU A 555 -1.49 22.85 -26.10
CA LEU A 555 -2.41 23.37 -25.06
C LEU A 555 -3.31 22.30 -24.42
N ILE A 556 -3.47 21.14 -25.05
CA ILE A 556 -4.20 19.98 -24.52
C ILE A 556 -3.17 18.87 -24.28
N ASN A 557 -3.32 18.09 -23.22
CA ASN A 557 -2.52 16.89 -22.95
C ASN A 557 -3.42 15.72 -22.50
N VAL A 558 -2.82 14.53 -22.42
CA VAL A 558 -3.43 13.34 -21.80
C VAL A 558 -2.77 13.10 -20.44
N VAL A 559 -3.60 12.97 -19.41
CA VAL A 559 -3.19 12.50 -18.08
C VAL A 559 -3.60 11.05 -17.95
N ALA A 560 -2.61 10.17 -17.82
CA ALA A 560 -2.80 8.78 -17.43
C ALA A 560 -2.72 8.67 -15.90
N THR A 561 -3.69 7.99 -15.28
CA THR A 561 -3.65 7.62 -13.86
C THR A 561 -3.45 6.12 -13.79
N VAL A 562 -2.30 5.70 -13.27
CA VAL A 562 -2.01 4.29 -13.00
C VAL A 562 -2.39 4.02 -11.56
N THR A 563 -3.18 2.96 -11.34
CA THR A 563 -3.62 2.52 -10.02
C THR A 563 -3.15 1.08 -9.82
N VAL A 564 -2.54 0.80 -8.68
CA VAL A 564 -2.20 -0.56 -8.23
C VAL A 564 -3.07 -0.87 -7.03
N THR A 565 -3.62 -2.08 -7.02
CA THR A 565 -4.41 -2.61 -5.91
C THR A 565 -3.89 -3.99 -5.58
N ASP A 566 -3.48 -4.22 -4.34
CA ASP A 566 -3.01 -5.50 -3.83
C ASP A 566 -4.16 -6.44 -3.43
N GLY A 567 -3.86 -7.49 -2.69
CA GLY A 567 -4.74 -8.62 -2.40
C GLY A 567 -5.78 -8.33 -1.32
N ASP A 568 -5.46 -7.50 -0.33
CA ASP A 568 -6.41 -7.05 0.71
C ASP A 568 -7.12 -5.72 0.38
N ALA A 569 -6.76 -5.14 -0.76
CA ALA A 569 -7.42 -4.03 -1.46
C ALA A 569 -6.97 -2.63 -1.05
N ASP A 570 -5.75 -2.50 -0.55
CA ASP A 570 -5.03 -1.25 -0.51
C ASP A 570 -4.66 -0.74 -1.90
N VAL A 571 -4.49 0.59 -2.01
CA VAL A 571 -4.43 1.27 -3.29
C VAL A 571 -3.37 2.36 -3.29
N VAL A 572 -2.45 2.29 -4.25
CA VAL A 572 -1.57 3.40 -4.63
C VAL A 572 -1.88 3.84 -6.05
N SER A 573 -1.85 5.16 -6.30
CA SER A 573 -2.01 5.70 -7.64
C SER A 573 -1.01 6.79 -7.96
N GLN A 574 -0.56 6.84 -9.21
CA GLN A 574 0.33 7.87 -9.72
C GLN A 574 -0.13 8.37 -11.09
N GLN A 575 0.10 9.65 -11.32
CA GLN A 575 -0.22 10.29 -12.59
C GLN A 575 1.02 10.39 -13.49
N SER A 576 0.81 10.09 -14.76
CA SER A 576 1.74 10.35 -15.84
C SER A 576 1.08 11.30 -16.83
N THR A 577 1.73 12.39 -17.18
CA THR A 577 1.17 13.39 -18.11
C THR A 577 1.96 13.39 -19.41
N SER A 578 1.26 13.38 -20.54
CA SER A 578 1.90 13.47 -21.85
C SER A 578 2.51 14.85 -22.05
N SER A 579 3.44 14.96 -23.01
CA SER A 579 3.69 16.26 -23.63
C SER A 579 2.38 16.81 -24.23
N GLY A 580 2.35 18.12 -24.48
CA GLY A 580 1.23 18.72 -25.19
C GLY A 580 0.95 18.00 -26.51
N LEU A 581 -0.33 17.79 -26.83
CA LEU A 581 -0.75 17.09 -28.03
C LEU A 581 -0.37 17.89 -29.28
N SER A 582 0.11 17.18 -30.30
CA SER A 582 0.34 17.73 -31.64
C SER A 582 -0.96 17.62 -32.43
N LEU A 583 -1.74 18.69 -32.44
CA LEU A 583 -3.05 18.77 -33.09
C LEU A 583 -2.97 19.84 -34.17
N ILE A 584 -3.02 19.41 -35.43
CA ILE A 584 -2.75 20.23 -36.61
C ILE A 584 -4.04 20.38 -37.43
N PHE A 585 -4.29 21.61 -37.88
CA PHE A 585 -5.32 21.95 -38.85
C PHE A 585 -4.63 22.36 -40.14
N ASP A 586 -4.94 21.64 -41.22
CA ASP A 586 -4.43 21.96 -42.56
C ASP A 586 -5.44 22.79 -43.31
N ASP A 587 -4.94 23.86 -43.91
CA ASP A 587 -5.65 24.71 -44.83
C ASP A 587 -5.80 24.08 -46.22
N THR A 588 -6.79 24.55 -46.98
CA THR A 588 -6.97 24.18 -48.38
C THR A 588 -7.03 25.39 -49.29
N ASP A 589 -5.95 25.60 -50.06
CA ASP A 589 -5.91 26.62 -51.11
C ASP A 589 -7.15 26.58 -52.03
N PRO A 590 -7.55 27.74 -52.60
CA PRO A 590 -8.64 27.78 -53.55
C PRO A 590 -8.24 27.11 -54.86
N THR A 591 -9.20 26.42 -55.46
CA THR A 591 -9.04 25.78 -56.77
C THR A 591 -9.69 26.61 -57.88
N LEU A 592 -9.06 26.67 -59.05
CA LEU A 592 -9.57 27.34 -60.24
C LEU A 592 -9.19 26.58 -61.51
N SER A 593 -10.14 26.40 -62.42
CA SER A 593 -9.91 25.83 -63.76
C SER A 593 -10.81 26.49 -64.80
N ILE A 594 -10.22 27.15 -65.81
CA ILE A 594 -10.98 27.73 -66.93
C ILE A 594 -11.49 26.63 -67.87
N THR A 595 -12.81 26.54 -68.03
CA THR A 595 -13.49 25.53 -68.85
C THR A 595 -13.88 26.03 -70.25
N ALA A 596 -14.04 27.35 -70.43
CA ALA A 596 -14.16 27.98 -71.74
C ALA A 596 -13.53 29.38 -71.75
N ALA A 597 -12.88 29.72 -72.87
CA ALA A 597 -12.14 30.97 -72.99
C ALA A 597 -13.06 32.19 -73.16
N VAL A 598 -12.54 33.37 -72.78
CA VAL A 598 -13.18 34.66 -73.07
C VAL A 598 -13.31 34.86 -74.58
N THR A 599 -14.41 35.45 -75.04
CA THR A 599 -14.61 35.80 -76.46
C THR A 599 -15.14 37.22 -76.60
N VAL A 600 -14.92 37.85 -77.75
CA VAL A 600 -15.38 39.20 -78.07
C VAL A 600 -16.05 39.17 -79.43
N GLY A 601 -17.17 39.88 -79.57
CA GLY A 601 -17.82 40.08 -80.88
C GLY A 601 -16.98 40.94 -81.84
N SER A 602 -17.44 41.07 -83.09
CA SER A 602 -16.82 41.98 -84.05
C SER A 602 -17.29 43.42 -83.88
N ALA A 603 -16.44 44.39 -84.23
CA ALA A 603 -16.79 45.81 -84.23
C ALA A 603 -16.35 46.47 -85.55
N GLU A 604 -17.30 46.95 -86.33
CA GLU A 604 -17.06 47.58 -87.64
C GLU A 604 -17.45 49.06 -87.60
N VAL A 605 -16.56 49.94 -88.10
CA VAL A 605 -16.79 51.38 -88.19
C VAL A 605 -16.55 51.87 -89.62
N VAL A 606 -17.22 52.97 -89.98
CA VAL A 606 -16.85 53.72 -91.19
C VAL A 606 -15.61 54.56 -90.88
N GLU A 607 -14.64 54.56 -91.80
CA GLU A 607 -13.41 55.35 -91.64
C GLU A 607 -13.68 56.85 -91.47
N ALA A 608 -12.82 57.53 -90.70
CA ALA A 608 -12.94 58.96 -90.38
C ALA A 608 -14.31 59.42 -89.82
N SER A 609 -15.15 58.49 -89.35
CA SER A 609 -16.48 58.82 -88.80
C SER A 609 -16.42 59.46 -87.42
N GLY A 610 -15.25 59.40 -86.77
CA GLY A 610 -15.02 59.96 -85.44
C GLY A 610 -15.89 59.28 -84.37
N ALA A 611 -16.01 59.93 -83.22
CA ALA A 611 -16.84 59.42 -82.12
C ALA A 611 -18.31 59.20 -82.53
N GLY A 612 -18.83 59.94 -83.52
CA GLY A 612 -20.21 59.79 -83.99
C GLY A 612 -20.50 58.49 -84.74
N GLY A 613 -19.48 57.76 -85.21
CA GLY A 613 -19.60 56.50 -85.94
C GLY A 613 -18.89 55.31 -85.27
N GLN A 614 -18.65 55.39 -83.96
CA GLN A 614 -18.06 54.32 -83.17
C GLN A 614 -18.90 53.03 -83.19
N SER A 615 -18.24 51.89 -83.02
CA SER A 615 -18.86 50.57 -82.96
C SER A 615 -18.45 49.84 -81.69
N GLN A 616 -19.34 49.01 -81.16
CA GLN A 616 -19.15 48.33 -79.88
C GLN A 616 -19.30 46.82 -80.04
N ALA A 617 -18.38 46.09 -79.45
CA ALA A 617 -18.43 44.64 -79.29
C ALA A 617 -18.57 44.29 -77.80
N THR A 618 -19.39 43.30 -77.51
CA THR A 618 -19.58 42.78 -76.15
C THR A 618 -18.60 41.64 -75.89
N ILE A 619 -18.02 41.64 -74.68
CA ILE A 619 -17.22 40.55 -74.14
C ILE A 619 -18.16 39.48 -73.58
N THR A 620 -17.97 38.23 -74.00
CA THR A 620 -18.52 37.07 -73.33
C THR A 620 -17.48 36.54 -72.36
N ALA A 621 -17.81 36.54 -71.07
CA ALA A 621 -16.94 36.10 -69.99
C ALA A 621 -16.45 34.64 -70.19
N PRO A 622 -15.26 34.29 -69.69
CA PRO A 622 -14.86 32.88 -69.63
C PRO A 622 -15.80 32.11 -68.69
N THR A 623 -15.91 30.79 -68.91
CA THR A 623 -16.51 29.89 -67.91
C THR A 623 -15.39 29.14 -67.19
N PHE A 624 -15.59 28.82 -65.92
CA PHE A 624 -14.60 28.18 -65.06
C PHE A 624 -15.28 27.38 -63.95
N ASP A 625 -14.54 26.42 -63.41
CA ASP A 625 -14.87 25.72 -62.18
C ASP A 625 -13.97 26.26 -61.06
N ALA A 626 -14.55 26.52 -59.89
CA ALA A 626 -13.85 27.01 -58.71
C ALA A 626 -14.38 26.32 -57.44
N GLY A 627 -13.54 26.24 -56.42
CA GLY A 627 -13.88 25.57 -55.16
C GLY A 627 -12.85 25.82 -54.05
N ALA A 628 -13.34 25.89 -52.82
CA ALA A 628 -12.57 25.90 -51.58
C ALA A 628 -13.45 25.27 -50.48
N VAL A 629 -12.83 24.72 -49.43
CA VAL A 629 -13.55 23.97 -48.38
C VAL A 629 -14.37 24.90 -47.49
N ASP A 630 -13.82 26.07 -47.18
CA ASP A 630 -14.36 27.15 -46.35
C ASP A 630 -15.26 28.14 -47.13
N GLY A 631 -15.31 28.02 -48.45
CA GLY A 631 -16.13 28.83 -49.34
C GLY A 631 -15.27 29.78 -50.19
N TYR A 632 -15.83 30.35 -51.26
CA TYR A 632 -15.03 31.21 -52.14
C TYR A 632 -15.84 32.31 -52.82
N THR A 633 -15.12 33.34 -53.25
CA THR A 633 -15.57 34.42 -54.13
C THR A 633 -14.78 34.40 -55.43
N THR A 634 -15.34 34.99 -56.49
CA THR A 634 -14.68 35.04 -57.80
C THR A 634 -14.78 36.44 -58.40
N ASP A 635 -13.71 36.90 -59.03
CA ASP A 635 -13.64 38.15 -59.78
C ASP A 635 -13.10 37.91 -61.19
N VAL A 636 -13.61 38.66 -62.17
CA VAL A 636 -13.16 38.57 -63.57
C VAL A 636 -12.84 39.98 -64.08
N GLY A 637 -11.54 40.26 -64.20
CA GLY A 637 -11.03 41.49 -64.78
C GLY A 637 -10.72 41.36 -66.27
N TYR A 638 -10.93 42.42 -67.04
CA TYR A 638 -10.59 42.47 -68.48
C TYR A 638 -9.54 43.54 -68.78
N ALA A 639 -8.61 43.21 -69.67
CA ALA A 639 -7.63 44.14 -70.21
C ALA A 639 -7.46 43.95 -71.72
N LEU A 640 -7.13 45.02 -72.44
CA LEU A 640 -6.67 44.97 -73.83
C LEU A 640 -5.18 44.66 -73.86
N ALA A 641 -4.77 43.75 -74.75
CA ALA A 641 -3.38 43.48 -75.04
C ALA A 641 -3.18 43.31 -76.55
N LEU A 642 -1.91 43.25 -76.97
CA LEU A 642 -1.56 42.94 -78.36
C LEU A 642 -1.42 41.44 -78.51
N ALA A 643 -2.06 40.87 -79.53
CA ALA A 643 -1.94 39.45 -79.86
C ALA A 643 -0.61 39.13 -80.59
N GLY A 644 0.12 40.16 -81.04
CA GLY A 644 1.34 40.00 -81.83
C GLY A 644 2.13 41.31 -82.00
N ALA A 645 2.70 41.52 -83.18
CA ALA A 645 3.49 42.72 -83.48
C ALA A 645 2.63 43.99 -83.49
N ALA A 646 3.22 45.13 -83.11
CA ALA A 646 2.52 46.40 -83.08
C ALA A 646 2.21 46.99 -84.48
N ALA A 647 2.92 46.58 -85.53
CA ALA A 647 2.68 47.09 -86.88
C ALA A 647 1.37 46.53 -87.44
N THR A 648 0.45 47.42 -87.87
CA THR A 648 -0.87 47.00 -88.38
C THR A 648 -0.84 46.59 -89.85
N GLY A 649 0.14 47.07 -90.61
CA GLY A 649 0.15 47.00 -92.07
C GLY A 649 -0.81 47.99 -92.75
N LEU A 650 -1.57 48.77 -91.97
CA LEU A 650 -2.44 49.83 -92.46
C LEU A 650 -1.67 51.14 -92.61
N VAL A 651 -2.08 51.96 -93.58
CA VAL A 651 -1.57 53.32 -93.79
C VAL A 651 -2.73 54.31 -93.92
N THR A 652 -2.49 55.57 -93.59
CA THR A 652 -3.47 56.66 -93.80
C THR A 652 -3.62 56.97 -95.29
N THR A 653 -4.84 57.30 -95.74
CA THR A 653 -5.08 57.74 -97.14
C THR A 653 -4.30 59.01 -97.47
N ASP A 654 -4.25 59.95 -96.52
CA ASP A 654 -3.41 61.15 -96.64
C ASP A 654 -1.98 60.81 -96.21
N GLY A 655 -1.01 61.00 -97.10
CA GLY A 655 0.42 60.85 -96.82
C GLY A 655 0.98 59.43 -96.71
N ASN A 656 0.16 58.37 -96.79
CA ASN A 656 0.60 56.96 -96.67
C ASN A 656 1.42 56.68 -95.39
N HIS A 657 1.03 57.28 -94.26
CA HIS A 657 1.75 57.10 -93.00
C HIS A 657 1.41 55.74 -92.38
N ALA A 658 2.42 54.96 -92.02
CA ALA A 658 2.24 53.64 -91.42
C ALA A 658 1.67 53.71 -90.00
N ILE A 659 0.71 52.85 -89.69
CA ILE A 659 0.03 52.80 -88.40
C ILE A 659 0.66 51.73 -87.51
N THR A 660 0.97 52.11 -86.27
CA THR A 660 1.52 51.24 -85.22
C THR A 660 0.61 51.27 -83.99
N LEU A 661 0.31 50.10 -83.44
CA LEU A 661 -0.47 49.95 -82.20
C LEU A 661 0.37 50.36 -80.99
N VAL A 662 -0.24 51.17 -80.13
CA VAL A 662 0.31 51.58 -78.84
C VAL A 662 -0.69 51.20 -77.77
N VAL A 663 -0.25 50.41 -76.79
CA VAL A 663 -1.05 50.12 -75.58
C VAL A 663 -0.91 51.33 -74.66
N ASP A 664 -1.90 52.23 -74.70
CA ASP A 664 -1.90 53.44 -73.89
C ASP A 664 -2.21 53.12 -72.42
N SER A 665 -3.04 52.09 -72.18
CA SER A 665 -3.34 51.52 -70.85
C SER A 665 -3.98 50.14 -70.99
N ALA A 666 -4.24 49.45 -69.87
CA ALA A 666 -4.99 48.19 -69.88
C ALA A 666 -6.39 48.31 -70.49
N THR A 667 -6.93 49.53 -70.65
CA THR A 667 -8.27 49.76 -71.22
C THR A 667 -8.23 50.55 -72.53
N GLN A 668 -7.07 50.82 -73.12
CA GLN A 668 -6.98 51.53 -74.40
C GLN A 668 -5.77 51.11 -75.22
N VAL A 669 -6.02 50.80 -76.49
CA VAL A 669 -5.01 50.64 -77.53
C VAL A 669 -5.31 51.62 -78.66
N SER A 670 -4.31 52.43 -79.05
CA SER A 670 -4.42 53.36 -80.18
C SER A 670 -3.62 52.88 -81.38
N GLY A 671 -4.19 52.99 -82.58
CA GLY A 671 -3.41 52.98 -83.82
C GLY A 671 -2.82 54.37 -84.05
N LYS A 672 -1.52 54.53 -83.85
CA LYS A 672 -0.80 55.80 -83.98
C LYS A 672 0.02 55.86 -85.26
N TYR A 673 0.25 57.05 -85.80
CA TYR A 673 1.12 57.28 -86.95
C TYR A 673 1.94 58.58 -86.78
N ASP A 674 3.02 58.68 -87.54
CA ASP A 674 3.90 59.86 -87.62
C ASP A 674 3.41 60.78 -88.74
N SER A 675 2.76 61.89 -88.37
CA SER A 675 2.02 62.75 -89.31
C SER A 675 2.90 63.69 -90.14
N ASP A 676 4.15 63.93 -89.76
CA ASP A 676 5.07 64.84 -90.46
C ASP A 676 6.37 64.17 -90.95
N GLY A 677 6.56 62.87 -90.66
CA GLY A 677 7.71 62.07 -91.10
C GLY A 677 8.95 62.23 -90.21
N ASN A 678 8.82 62.77 -89.00
CA ASN A 678 9.93 63.01 -88.07
C ASN A 678 10.34 61.78 -87.23
N SER A 679 9.73 60.62 -87.49
CA SER A 679 9.88 59.34 -86.77
C SER A 679 9.30 59.30 -85.34
N SER A 680 8.40 60.22 -85.00
CA SER A 680 7.63 60.21 -83.74
C SER A 680 6.16 59.93 -84.02
N LEU A 681 5.56 59.02 -83.26
CA LEU A 681 4.12 58.76 -83.32
C LEU A 681 3.34 59.89 -82.62
N ASP A 682 2.86 60.86 -83.40
CA ASP A 682 2.25 62.09 -82.88
C ASP A 682 0.75 62.25 -83.22
N ALA A 683 0.20 61.38 -84.07
CA ALA A 683 -1.21 61.38 -84.45
C ALA A 683 -1.88 60.02 -84.21
N THR A 684 -3.21 60.01 -84.06
CA THR A 684 -4.03 58.80 -83.83
C THR A 684 -4.95 58.54 -85.02
N ALA A 685 -4.88 57.35 -85.59
CA ALA A 685 -5.74 56.90 -86.68
C ALA A 685 -7.05 56.27 -86.18
N PHE A 686 -6.98 55.46 -85.12
CA PHE A 686 -8.14 54.87 -84.46
C PHE A 686 -7.82 54.56 -82.99
N THR A 687 -8.87 54.32 -82.19
CA THR A 687 -8.74 53.85 -80.81
C THR A 687 -9.65 52.65 -80.57
N VAL A 688 -9.13 51.66 -79.85
CA VAL A 688 -9.89 50.57 -79.24
C VAL A 688 -9.89 50.80 -77.73
N THR A 689 -11.06 51.01 -77.14
CA THR A 689 -11.21 51.26 -75.71
C THR A 689 -12.08 50.22 -75.05
N LEU A 690 -11.76 49.85 -73.82
CA LEU A 690 -12.49 48.90 -72.99
C LEU A 690 -13.16 49.62 -71.82
N SER A 691 -14.45 49.35 -71.62
CA SER A 691 -15.21 49.83 -70.47
C SER A 691 -16.16 48.73 -70.00
N GLY A 692 -15.89 48.18 -68.81
CA GLY A 692 -16.64 47.03 -68.30
C GLY A 692 -16.52 45.83 -69.25
N THR A 693 -17.65 45.34 -69.76
CA THR A 693 -17.74 44.23 -70.72
C THR A 693 -17.82 44.68 -72.17
N THR A 694 -17.50 45.93 -72.48
CA THR A 694 -17.66 46.51 -73.83
C THR A 694 -16.34 47.02 -74.40
N VAL A 695 -16.01 46.55 -75.59
CA VAL A 695 -14.92 47.05 -76.42
C VAL A 695 -15.50 48.00 -77.46
N THR A 696 -14.94 49.20 -77.58
CA THR A 696 -15.37 50.23 -78.54
C THR A 696 -14.26 50.53 -79.53
N LEU A 697 -14.54 50.39 -80.82
CA LEU A 697 -13.67 50.84 -81.90
C LEU A 697 -14.14 52.22 -82.38
N THR A 698 -13.20 53.16 -82.53
CA THR A 698 -13.45 54.49 -83.10
C THR A 698 -12.39 54.80 -84.14
N SER A 699 -12.80 55.06 -85.39
CA SER A 699 -11.90 55.52 -86.46
C SER A 699 -11.89 57.04 -86.54
N LEU A 700 -10.70 57.63 -86.62
CA LEU A 700 -10.49 59.09 -86.59
C LEU A 700 -9.99 59.65 -87.92
N VAL A 701 -9.37 58.83 -88.77
CA VAL A 701 -8.83 59.21 -90.08
C VAL A 701 -9.22 58.20 -91.15
N ALA A 702 -9.12 58.60 -92.42
CA ALA A 702 -9.32 57.71 -93.55
C ALA A 702 -8.06 56.85 -93.78
N LEU A 703 -8.27 55.60 -94.18
CA LEU A 703 -7.26 54.56 -94.36
C LEU A 703 -7.21 54.12 -95.83
N GLU A 704 -6.01 53.82 -96.33
CA GLU A 704 -5.82 53.41 -97.72
C GLU A 704 -6.35 51.99 -97.96
N HIS A 705 -7.18 51.84 -98.99
CA HIS A 705 -7.72 50.56 -99.44
C HIS A 705 -7.03 50.08 -100.72
N SER A 706 -7.11 48.78 -101.01
CA SER A 706 -6.61 48.26 -102.29
C SER A 706 -7.45 48.77 -103.44
N ASN A 707 -6.84 49.56 -104.31
CA ASN A 707 -7.45 50.05 -105.55
C ASN A 707 -7.51 48.99 -106.67
N ALA A 708 -7.28 47.70 -106.38
CA ALA A 708 -7.26 46.63 -107.38
C ALA A 708 -8.02 45.38 -106.89
N PRO A 709 -8.96 44.82 -107.69
CA PRO A 709 -9.47 45.31 -108.98
C PRO A 709 -10.40 46.52 -108.81
N GLN A 710 -10.50 47.39 -109.83
CA GLN A 710 -11.42 48.55 -109.81
C GLN A 710 -12.88 48.13 -110.18
N GLY A 711 -13.87 48.65 -109.47
CA GLY A 711 -15.31 48.43 -109.69
C GLY A 711 -15.93 47.24 -108.95
N GLY A 712 -16.78 46.46 -109.62
CA GLY A 712 -17.53 45.34 -109.02
C GLY A 712 -16.60 44.18 -108.62
N GLY A 713 -16.02 44.27 -107.42
CA GLY A 713 -15.01 43.35 -106.89
C GLY A 713 -13.95 44.00 -105.98
N GLU A 714 -14.02 45.33 -105.76
CA GLU A 714 -13.19 46.04 -104.77
C GLU A 714 -13.46 45.53 -103.35
N ASP A 715 -12.40 45.26 -102.60
CA ASP A 715 -12.48 45.05 -101.15
C ASP A 715 -12.35 46.40 -100.45
N ASN A 716 -13.47 46.89 -99.95
CA ASN A 716 -13.58 48.16 -99.23
C ASN A 716 -13.62 47.95 -97.71
N THR A 717 -13.00 46.85 -97.26
CA THR A 717 -12.91 46.49 -95.86
C THR A 717 -11.45 46.45 -95.45
N LEU A 718 -11.14 46.95 -94.26
CA LEU A 718 -9.85 46.80 -93.62
C LEU A 718 -10.07 46.12 -92.27
N ASP A 719 -9.21 45.16 -91.95
CA ASP A 719 -9.25 44.41 -90.70
C ASP A 719 -7.91 44.61 -89.97
N LEU A 720 -7.98 44.70 -88.64
CA LEU A 720 -6.83 44.65 -87.75
C LEU A 720 -6.27 43.22 -87.59
N ASN A 721 -6.83 42.23 -88.27
CA ASN A 721 -6.38 40.84 -88.35
C ASN A 721 -6.10 40.22 -86.97
N GLY A 722 -6.92 40.57 -85.98
CA GLY A 722 -6.76 40.05 -84.62
C GLY A 722 -5.54 40.56 -83.86
N LEU A 723 -4.92 41.68 -84.26
CA LEU A 723 -3.72 42.21 -83.60
C LEU A 723 -3.94 42.72 -82.17
N ILE A 724 -5.19 42.99 -81.77
CA ILE A 724 -5.58 43.34 -80.41
C ILE A 724 -6.43 42.20 -79.86
N ASN A 725 -6.28 41.83 -78.59
CA ASN A 725 -7.13 40.85 -77.92
C ASN A 725 -7.62 41.37 -76.56
N VAL A 726 -8.60 40.68 -75.99
CA VAL A 726 -9.01 40.86 -74.59
C VAL A 726 -8.43 39.71 -73.77
N VAL A 727 -7.70 40.06 -72.71
CA VAL A 727 -7.25 39.13 -71.67
C VAL A 727 -8.22 39.25 -70.50
N ALA A 728 -8.91 38.16 -70.17
CA ALA A 728 -9.65 38.01 -68.93
C ALA A 728 -8.75 37.38 -67.86
N THR A 729 -8.66 37.98 -66.69
CA THR A 729 -8.03 37.39 -65.51
C THR A 729 -9.14 36.97 -64.56
N VAL A 730 -9.29 35.66 -64.34
CA VAL A 730 -10.20 35.11 -63.34
C VAL A 730 -9.39 34.93 -62.06
N THR A 731 -9.91 35.44 -60.97
CA THR A 731 -9.34 35.33 -59.63
C THR A 731 -10.35 34.65 -58.73
N VAL A 732 -9.93 33.62 -58.00
CA VAL A 732 -10.71 32.98 -56.94
C VAL A 732 -10.01 33.29 -55.63
N THR A 733 -10.80 33.73 -54.66
CA THR A 733 -10.36 34.01 -53.30
C THR A 733 -11.24 33.20 -52.36
N ASP A 734 -10.67 32.36 -51.52
CA ASP A 734 -11.42 31.59 -50.52
C ASP A 734 -11.76 32.42 -49.28
N GLY A 735 -12.14 31.77 -48.18
CA GLY A 735 -12.69 32.41 -47.00
C GLY A 735 -11.65 33.16 -46.19
N ASP A 736 -10.44 32.62 -46.04
CA ASP A 736 -9.35 33.27 -45.30
C ASP A 736 -8.42 34.10 -46.21
N ALA A 737 -8.75 34.16 -47.49
CA ALA A 737 -8.27 35.11 -48.48
C ALA A 737 -6.98 34.69 -49.21
N ASP A 738 -6.71 33.40 -49.28
CA ASP A 738 -5.82 32.84 -50.27
C ASP A 738 -6.36 33.05 -51.69
N VAL A 739 -5.44 33.16 -52.65
CA VAL A 739 -5.79 33.59 -54.01
C VAL A 739 -5.15 32.72 -55.07
N VAL A 740 -5.98 32.19 -55.97
CA VAL A 740 -5.54 31.62 -57.25
C VAL A 740 -6.08 32.45 -58.41
N SER A 741 -5.23 32.71 -59.42
CA SER A 741 -5.67 33.40 -60.64
C SER A 741 -5.22 32.69 -61.91
N GLN A 742 -6.06 32.75 -62.94
CA GLN A 742 -5.76 32.24 -64.28
C GLN A 742 -6.20 33.24 -65.35
N GLN A 743 -5.43 33.30 -66.43
CA GLN A 743 -5.74 34.14 -67.57
C GLN A 743 -6.39 33.34 -68.70
N SER A 744 -7.42 33.91 -69.28
CA SER A 744 -7.99 33.49 -70.56
C SER A 744 -7.83 34.62 -71.57
N THR A 745 -7.44 34.31 -72.80
CA THR A 745 -7.25 35.31 -73.86
C THR A 745 -8.21 35.06 -75.00
N SER A 746 -8.87 36.10 -75.48
CA SER A 746 -9.77 36.00 -76.63
C SER A 746 -8.98 35.68 -77.90
N SER A 747 -9.65 35.11 -78.91
CA SER A 747 -9.18 35.29 -80.27
C SER A 747 -9.01 36.79 -80.55
N GLY A 748 -8.05 37.16 -81.40
CA GLY A 748 -7.85 38.56 -81.76
C GLY A 748 -9.15 39.22 -82.25
N LEU A 749 -9.33 40.50 -81.91
CA LEU A 749 -10.47 41.32 -82.29
C LEU A 749 -10.55 41.43 -83.82
N SER A 750 -11.74 41.14 -84.35
CA SER A 750 -12.10 41.22 -85.77
C SER A 750 -12.97 42.42 -86.08
#